data_AF-A0A1M4TQV1-F1
#
_entry.id   AF-A0A1M4TQV1-F1
#
_cell.length_a   1.000
_cell.length_b   1.000
_cell.length_c   1.000
_cell.angle_alpha   90.00
_cell.angle_beta   90.00
_cell.angle_gamma   90.00
#
_symmetry.space_group_name_H-M   'P 1'
#
loop_
_entity.id
_entity.type
_entity.pdbx_description
1 polymer ?
#
loop_
_entity_poly.entity_id
_entity_poly.type
_entity_poly.pdbx_seq_one_letter_code
_entity_poly.pdbx_strand_id
1 'polypeptide(L)'
;MSTIRVSRKLFSKNRSIQEAIDQAPAGSVIEIEPGLYKEEIHFHKYVQLVGIGDMEKVVIQGNRESTITMKTGYAVMKNITIRQSWLGQKEVVAISQGALVAEGCRIESRTSPAIKITGDEAEPIFRNCELYSKRSTAVETRGTGKILFEDCELSSDGDLAAVMVIKGNPVFRRCVFTGLESYGVYIEHRGEGLFEECNLFGFHYSPAVGILGGNPQFIRCKIHDGLESGVAIDEGRGHFEECRFFGFGEELPAVRINNRSHPQFANCVFHDCKGGAFLFEGESSGLIEDCEMYGFATAAAIFIFTKAHPQFIRCKIHDGNAEAVHSTDAGNGIFESCEMYGFNSSIVAITNQSRLDLLHCKLSNGKQHGIYVAQKSGGIIRNTDFTHFSHAAAIHVTQVADPLFVNCKILDSLVGVAVTENGRGTFEQCHLDRITEKLWMIQAGNPTIKDSTHEQVVEEEEELPENQTSFVHVLSDTLQGQLLNVIGQEKVKKQLHELFMYLDYLHDRKQMGIRTTEKPKLDALFLGPVDTGKKQIAHLYSTVLYQLGYLDHDGFVETTPNAWLQFEEDEMINRWEQFINHSSAGLIYIDEIDQLLSGIFSSNLEQQWVKLIQQYLSDQERKKILVISGTEMKTKRWFNKYPTLKNQIEHFFVFEDYSPEEMSFIFYRIAQDEDYHVDPTAQPALVKQMHKIWHYPGKQSHARRVYDYFKQVKIMHSMRCARLPKESRSKEVLTTIIEADLQLKETDHSGMLLPQDEEWADRLRRK
;
A
#
# COMPACT_ATOMS: atom_id res chain seq x y z
N MET A 1 57.54 -18.81 12.46
CA MET A 1 57.06 -17.41 12.39
C MET A 1 57.63 -16.66 13.57
N SER A 2 58.26 -15.51 13.36
CA SER A 2 58.62 -14.60 14.46
C SER A 2 57.41 -13.79 14.91
N THR A 3 57.25 -13.64 16.22
CA THR A 3 56.20 -12.80 16.81
C THR A 3 56.82 -11.52 17.35
N ILE A 4 56.28 -10.36 16.94
CA ILE A 4 56.68 -9.04 17.43
C ILE A 4 55.49 -8.43 18.16
N ARG A 5 55.69 -8.00 19.41
CA ARG A 5 54.64 -7.32 20.16
C ARG A 5 54.82 -5.80 20.10
N VAL A 6 53.73 -5.10 19.81
CA VAL A 6 53.60 -3.64 19.76
C VAL A 6 52.68 -3.18 20.89
N SER A 7 53.13 -2.18 21.65
CA SER A 7 52.37 -1.65 22.80
C SER A 7 52.64 -0.16 22.99
N ARG A 8 51.61 0.59 23.41
CA ARG A 8 51.73 2.02 23.75
C ARG A 8 52.27 2.29 25.16
N LYS A 9 52.56 1.24 25.95
CA LYS A 9 53.17 1.34 27.29
C LYS A 9 54.56 1.99 27.20
N LEU A 10 54.93 2.77 28.23
CA LEU A 10 56.16 3.58 28.25
C LEU A 10 57.46 2.82 27.97
N PHE A 11 57.56 1.56 28.40
CA PHE A 11 58.77 0.74 28.28
C PHE A 11 58.69 -0.33 27.17
N SER A 12 57.71 -0.22 26.26
CA SER A 12 57.60 -1.17 25.15
C SER A 12 58.75 -0.99 24.14
N LYS A 13 59.34 -2.10 23.70
CA LYS A 13 60.40 -2.12 22.68
C LYS A 13 59.90 -1.65 21.31
N ASN A 14 58.65 -1.97 20.95
CA ASN A 14 58.01 -1.52 19.71
C ASN A 14 56.76 -0.71 20.05
N ARG A 15 56.67 0.52 19.52
CA ARG A 15 55.55 1.45 19.77
C ARG A 15 54.84 1.91 18.50
N SER A 16 55.39 1.60 17.32
CA SER A 16 54.78 1.76 16.00
C SER A 16 54.56 0.39 15.37
N ILE A 17 53.38 0.22 14.77
CA ILE A 17 53.04 -0.98 14.01
C ILE A 17 53.81 -0.98 12.68
N GLN A 18 53.92 0.16 11.99
CA GLN A 18 54.62 0.21 10.71
C GLN A 18 56.12 -0.11 10.85
N GLU A 19 56.80 0.45 11.87
CA GLU A 19 58.20 0.11 12.14
C GLU A 19 58.38 -1.39 12.47
N ALA A 20 57.42 -1.98 13.19
CA ALA A 20 57.43 -3.41 13.48
C ALA A 20 57.24 -4.25 12.21
N ILE A 21 56.39 -3.82 11.27
CA ILE A 21 56.28 -4.43 9.94
C ILE A 21 57.63 -4.34 9.24
N ASP A 22 58.23 -3.15 9.13
CA ASP A 22 59.47 -2.91 8.39
C ASP A 22 60.63 -3.81 8.89
N GLN A 23 60.73 -4.02 10.20
CA GLN A 23 61.78 -4.85 10.82
C GLN A 23 61.48 -6.36 10.79
N ALA A 24 60.21 -6.75 10.68
CA ALA A 24 59.82 -8.16 10.72
C ALA A 24 60.25 -8.94 9.46
N PRO A 25 60.73 -10.19 9.58
CA PRO A 25 60.79 -11.11 8.45
C PRO A 25 59.40 -11.35 7.84
N ALA A 26 59.34 -11.64 6.53
CA ALA A 26 58.07 -12.02 5.89
C ALA A 26 57.47 -13.28 6.58
N GLY A 27 56.15 -13.29 6.75
CA GLY A 27 55.39 -14.30 7.48
C GLY A 27 55.36 -14.12 9.00
N SER A 28 55.85 -13.00 9.52
CA SER A 28 55.78 -12.71 10.97
C SER A 28 54.37 -12.36 11.43
N VAL A 29 54.12 -12.59 12.72
CA VAL A 29 52.92 -12.14 13.44
C VAL A 29 53.26 -10.90 14.27
N ILE A 30 52.46 -9.85 14.14
CA ILE A 30 52.60 -8.61 14.90
C ILE A 30 51.40 -8.51 15.84
N GLU A 31 51.65 -8.75 17.12
CA GLU A 31 50.64 -8.63 18.17
C GLU A 31 50.50 -7.17 18.61
N ILE A 32 49.27 -6.65 18.58
CA ILE A 32 48.98 -5.25 18.91
C ILE A 32 48.20 -5.21 20.22
N GLU A 33 48.83 -4.70 21.28
CA GLU A 33 48.14 -4.49 22.56
C GLU A 33 47.13 -3.33 22.49
N PRO A 34 46.13 -3.29 23.38
CA PRO A 34 45.18 -2.18 23.47
C PRO A 34 45.86 -0.81 23.49
N GLY A 35 45.39 0.08 22.63
CA GLY A 35 45.91 1.43 22.43
C GLY A 35 45.36 2.08 21.17
N LEU A 36 45.53 3.40 21.10
CA LEU A 36 45.31 4.19 19.89
C LEU A 36 46.64 4.39 19.15
N TYR A 37 46.72 3.86 17.94
CA TYR A 37 47.87 3.91 17.05
C TYR A 37 47.57 4.87 15.89
N LYS A 38 48.15 6.07 15.96
CA LYS A 38 47.97 7.12 14.94
C LYS A 38 49.05 7.01 13.87
N GLU A 39 48.85 6.08 12.93
CA GLU A 39 49.80 5.78 11.87
C GLU A 39 49.08 5.25 10.63
N GLU A 40 49.78 5.27 9.49
CA GLU A 40 49.34 4.70 8.23
C GLU A 40 50.12 3.40 8.01
N ILE A 41 49.40 2.34 7.62
CA ILE A 41 49.95 0.99 7.47
C ILE A 41 50.03 0.61 6.00
N HIS A 42 51.22 0.23 5.56
CA HIS A 42 51.47 -0.24 4.20
C HIS A 42 51.99 -1.68 4.23
N PHE A 43 51.13 -2.62 3.80
CA PHE A 43 51.52 -4.00 3.61
C PHE A 43 52.37 -4.15 2.34
N HIS A 44 53.68 -4.02 2.47
CA HIS A 44 54.65 -4.21 1.37
C HIS A 44 55.32 -5.60 1.40
N LYS A 45 54.98 -6.44 2.38
CA LYS A 45 55.39 -7.85 2.51
C LYS A 45 54.36 -8.62 3.32
N TYR A 46 54.39 -9.95 3.21
CA TYR A 46 53.51 -10.81 3.98
C TYR A 46 53.79 -10.69 5.49
N VAL A 47 52.79 -10.27 6.25
CA VAL A 47 52.76 -10.23 7.71
C VAL A 47 51.32 -10.41 8.19
N GLN A 48 51.14 -10.73 9.47
CA GLN A 48 49.83 -10.81 10.13
C GLN A 48 49.75 -9.77 11.25
N LEU A 49 48.73 -8.92 11.25
CA LEU A 49 48.41 -8.03 12.37
C LEU A 49 47.33 -8.68 13.23
N VAL A 50 47.57 -8.82 14.53
CA VAL A 50 46.63 -9.46 15.47
C VAL A 50 46.43 -8.57 16.69
N GLY A 51 45.24 -8.02 16.86
CA GLY A 51 44.86 -7.28 18.06
C GLY A 51 44.64 -8.20 19.26
N ILE A 52 45.18 -7.81 20.41
CA ILE A 52 45.10 -8.57 21.65
C ILE A 52 44.00 -8.00 22.55
N GLY A 53 43.07 -8.86 22.96
CA GLY A 53 41.98 -8.49 23.85
C GLY A 53 40.78 -7.91 23.12
N ASP A 54 40.19 -6.86 23.70
CA ASP A 54 38.98 -6.22 23.20
C ASP A 54 39.24 -5.41 21.92
N MET A 55 38.56 -5.76 20.82
CA MET A 55 38.69 -5.15 19.50
C MET A 55 38.51 -3.62 19.54
N GLU A 56 37.59 -3.13 20.36
CA GLU A 56 37.30 -1.69 20.44
C GLU A 56 38.45 -0.88 21.04
N LYS A 57 39.36 -1.57 21.76
CA LYS A 57 40.52 -0.96 22.40
C LYS A 57 41.78 -1.06 21.56
N VAL A 58 41.79 -1.83 20.47
CA VAL A 58 42.93 -1.93 19.53
C VAL A 58 42.62 -1.11 18.29
N VAL A 59 42.96 0.18 18.31
CA VAL A 59 42.52 1.14 17.30
C VAL A 59 43.71 1.65 16.46
N ILE A 60 43.64 1.45 15.15
CA ILE A 60 44.54 2.08 14.16
C ILE A 60 43.79 3.24 13.49
N GLN A 61 44.42 4.41 13.45
CA GLN A 61 43.80 5.63 12.95
C GLN A 61 44.78 6.40 12.05
N GLY A 62 44.53 6.40 10.74
CA GLY A 62 45.32 7.15 9.76
C GLY A 62 45.04 8.65 9.83
N ASN A 63 45.97 9.49 9.34
CA ASN A 63 45.87 10.95 9.48
C ASN A 63 45.60 11.68 8.15
N ARG A 64 46.17 11.24 7.02
CA ARG A 64 46.07 11.97 5.73
C ARG A 64 45.67 11.05 4.58
N GLU A 65 46.36 9.94 4.43
CA GLU A 65 46.11 8.95 3.37
C GLU A 65 45.26 7.80 3.90
N SER A 66 45.07 6.77 3.08
CA SER A 66 44.34 5.57 3.48
C SER A 66 45.01 4.90 4.69
N THR A 67 44.25 4.58 5.73
CA THR A 67 44.81 4.05 7.00
C THR A 67 45.53 2.72 6.76
N ILE A 68 44.96 1.86 5.92
CA ILE A 68 45.60 0.63 5.43
C ILE A 68 45.74 0.72 3.92
N THR A 69 46.91 0.39 3.39
CA THR A 69 47.15 0.20 1.95
C THR A 69 47.75 -1.18 1.68
N MET A 70 47.10 -1.94 0.80
CA MET A 70 47.62 -3.22 0.32
C MET A 70 48.60 -3.01 -0.85
N LYS A 71 49.88 -3.36 -0.65
CA LYS A 71 50.97 -3.23 -1.65
C LYS A 71 51.74 -4.53 -1.86
N THR A 72 51.22 -5.66 -1.39
CA THR A 72 51.85 -6.99 -1.48
C THR A 72 50.84 -8.03 -1.96
N GLY A 73 51.28 -9.26 -2.21
CA GLY A 73 50.40 -10.33 -2.68
C GLY A 73 49.49 -10.91 -1.58
N TYR A 74 49.90 -10.87 -0.31
CA TYR A 74 49.15 -11.48 0.79
C TYR A 74 49.43 -10.82 2.14
N ALA A 75 48.40 -10.54 2.93
CA ALA A 75 48.50 -10.01 4.29
C ALA A 75 47.27 -10.38 5.13
N VAL A 76 47.41 -10.40 6.45
CA VAL A 76 46.30 -10.76 7.37
C VAL A 76 46.12 -9.68 8.43
N MET A 77 44.87 -9.38 8.79
CA MET A 77 44.48 -8.54 9.92
C MET A 77 43.40 -9.24 10.73
N LYS A 78 43.56 -9.29 12.07
CA LYS A 78 42.57 -9.90 12.96
C LYS A 78 42.31 -9.06 14.20
N ASN A 79 41.04 -8.94 14.62
CA ASN A 79 40.64 -8.35 15.89
C ASN A 79 41.12 -6.90 16.09
N ILE A 80 40.96 -6.05 15.07
CA ILE A 80 41.44 -4.67 15.07
C ILE A 80 40.31 -3.73 14.63
N THR A 81 40.23 -2.56 15.29
CA THR A 81 39.40 -1.43 14.85
C THR A 81 40.24 -0.46 14.01
N ILE A 82 39.76 -0.07 12.83
CA ILE A 82 40.43 0.85 11.91
C ILE A 82 39.51 2.04 11.67
N ARG A 83 40.00 3.26 11.91
CA ARG A 83 39.19 4.49 11.86
C ARG A 83 39.79 5.58 10.99
N GLN A 84 38.92 6.31 10.31
CA GLN A 84 39.26 7.59 9.69
C GLN A 84 39.40 8.69 10.77
N SER A 85 40.42 9.56 10.69
CA SER A 85 40.60 10.66 11.63
C SER A 85 40.04 12.00 11.16
N TRP A 86 40.14 12.28 9.86
CA TRP A 86 39.97 13.63 9.30
C TRP A 86 39.01 13.64 8.11
N LEU A 87 38.26 14.74 7.95
CA LEU A 87 37.14 14.86 7.01
C LEU A 87 37.52 14.80 5.52
N GLY A 88 38.77 15.02 5.14
CA GLY A 88 39.24 14.86 3.75
C GLY A 88 40.30 13.78 3.58
N GLN A 89 40.42 12.87 4.54
CA GLN A 89 41.25 11.66 4.38
C GLN A 89 40.62 10.78 3.29
N LYS A 90 41.45 10.01 2.57
CA LYS A 90 40.99 9.00 1.59
C LYS A 90 40.24 7.84 2.27
N GLU A 91 39.95 6.78 1.53
CA GLU A 91 39.33 5.55 2.06
C GLU A 91 40.08 4.97 3.27
N VAL A 92 39.39 4.25 4.17
CA VAL A 92 40.05 3.69 5.36
C VAL A 92 40.97 2.53 4.99
N VAL A 93 40.51 1.63 4.11
CA VAL A 93 41.28 0.50 3.57
C VAL A 93 41.28 0.56 2.05
N ALA A 94 42.48 0.67 1.46
CA ALA A 94 42.69 0.71 0.02
C ALA A 94 43.33 -0.59 -0.48
N ILE A 95 42.66 -1.23 -1.45
CA ILE A 95 43.11 -2.52 -2.01
C ILE A 95 43.15 -2.42 -3.54
N SER A 96 44.37 -2.33 -4.07
CA SER A 96 44.62 -2.30 -5.52
C SER A 96 45.22 -3.59 -6.06
N GLN A 97 45.66 -4.52 -5.19
CA GLN A 97 46.24 -5.81 -5.57
C GLN A 97 46.29 -6.76 -4.37
N GLY A 98 46.44 -8.05 -4.65
CA GLY A 98 46.71 -9.08 -3.65
C GLY A 98 45.51 -9.44 -2.77
N ALA A 99 45.75 -10.39 -1.86
CA ALA A 99 44.74 -10.94 -0.96
C ALA A 99 44.97 -10.42 0.47
N LEU A 100 44.16 -9.44 0.86
CA LEU A 100 44.05 -9.00 2.26
C LEU A 100 42.98 -9.83 2.96
N VAL A 101 43.36 -10.60 3.97
CA VAL A 101 42.44 -11.39 4.79
C VAL A 101 42.17 -10.64 6.09
N ALA A 102 40.95 -10.14 6.27
CA ALA A 102 40.50 -9.47 7.50
C ALA A 102 39.48 -10.34 8.24
N GLU A 103 39.70 -10.61 9.52
CA GLU A 103 38.85 -11.47 10.34
C GLU A 103 38.51 -10.81 11.68
N GLY A 104 37.22 -10.62 11.98
CA GLY A 104 36.82 -10.02 13.25
C GLY A 104 37.30 -8.58 13.39
N CYS A 105 37.21 -7.77 12.34
CA CYS A 105 37.68 -6.38 12.35
C CYS A 105 36.51 -5.40 12.24
N ARG A 106 36.67 -4.22 12.84
CA ARG A 106 35.75 -3.10 12.66
C ARG A 106 36.40 -2.01 11.82
N ILE A 107 35.75 -1.57 10.75
CA ILE A 107 36.29 -0.56 9.82
C ILE A 107 35.26 0.57 9.72
N GLU A 108 35.65 1.74 10.23
CA GLU A 108 34.75 2.89 10.35
C GLU A 108 35.28 4.09 9.56
N SER A 109 34.45 4.56 8.63
CA SER A 109 34.69 5.78 7.86
C SER A 109 33.74 6.90 8.25
N ARG A 110 34.17 8.15 8.01
CA ARG A 110 33.41 9.37 8.23
C ARG A 110 32.95 10.04 6.94
N THR A 111 33.81 10.12 5.92
CA THR A 111 33.54 10.92 4.70
C THR A 111 33.93 10.26 3.38
N SER A 112 34.69 9.17 3.43
CA SER A 112 35.14 8.41 2.26
C SER A 112 34.65 6.95 2.35
N PRO A 113 34.84 6.11 1.33
CA PRO A 113 34.55 4.69 1.47
C PRO A 113 35.33 4.06 2.63
N ALA A 114 34.71 3.19 3.43
CA ALA A 114 35.46 2.45 4.46
C ALA A 114 36.44 1.46 3.82
N ILE A 115 36.00 0.76 2.78
CA ILE A 115 36.85 -0.07 1.93
C ILE A 115 36.69 0.37 0.48
N LYS A 116 37.81 0.61 -0.21
CA LYS A 116 37.84 0.83 -1.65
C LYS A 116 38.70 -0.23 -2.33
N ILE A 117 38.10 -0.99 -3.25
CA ILE A 117 38.77 -2.03 -4.04
C ILE A 117 38.80 -1.58 -5.51
N THR A 118 40.01 -1.37 -6.04
CA THR A 118 40.19 -0.84 -7.41
C THR A 118 40.98 -1.75 -8.34
N GLY A 119 41.65 -2.77 -7.80
CA GLY A 119 42.47 -3.68 -8.59
C GLY A 119 41.65 -4.80 -9.23
N ASP A 120 41.85 -5.03 -10.52
CA ASP A 120 41.23 -6.15 -11.23
C ASP A 120 41.72 -7.52 -10.72
N GLU A 121 42.96 -7.62 -10.23
CA GLU A 121 43.52 -8.84 -9.63
C GLU A 121 43.46 -8.84 -8.09
N ALA A 122 42.70 -7.92 -7.48
CA ALA A 122 42.54 -7.91 -6.02
C ALA A 122 41.64 -9.08 -5.57
N GLU A 123 42.10 -9.86 -4.60
CA GLU A 123 41.36 -11.00 -4.04
C GLU A 123 41.17 -10.89 -2.50
N PRO A 124 40.63 -9.77 -1.98
CA PRO A 124 40.46 -9.61 -0.55
C PRO A 124 39.34 -10.49 0.02
N ILE A 125 39.53 -10.91 1.27
CA ILE A 125 38.59 -11.74 2.02
C ILE A 125 38.30 -11.06 3.37
N PHE A 126 37.04 -10.71 3.60
CA PHE A 126 36.57 -10.16 4.87
C PHE A 126 35.62 -11.17 5.54
N ARG A 127 35.88 -11.51 6.80
CA ARG A 127 35.07 -12.44 7.60
C ARG A 127 34.71 -11.88 8.95
N ASN A 128 33.44 -11.97 9.35
CA ASN A 128 32.98 -11.52 10.67
C ASN A 128 33.37 -10.05 10.94
N CYS A 129 33.28 -9.20 9.93
CA CYS A 129 33.70 -7.79 10.02
C CYS A 129 32.49 -6.86 10.13
N GLU A 130 32.68 -5.75 10.85
CA GLU A 130 31.72 -4.65 10.92
C GLU A 130 32.24 -3.48 10.07
N LEU A 131 31.48 -3.12 9.03
CA LEU A 131 31.88 -2.15 8.01
C LEU A 131 30.90 -1.00 7.99
N TYR A 132 31.36 0.21 8.34
CA TYR A 132 30.47 1.36 8.53
C TYR A 132 31.01 2.63 7.89
N SER A 133 30.12 3.44 7.31
CA SER A 133 30.43 4.78 6.84
C SER A 133 29.38 5.81 7.25
N LYS A 134 29.82 6.97 7.77
CA LYS A 134 28.90 8.04 8.21
C LYS A 134 28.32 8.87 7.06
N ARG A 135 29.03 9.06 5.95
CA ARG A 135 28.64 9.98 4.86
C ARG A 135 28.96 9.45 3.45
N SER A 136 29.39 8.20 3.33
CA SER A 136 29.83 7.61 2.06
C SER A 136 29.44 6.13 2.04
N THR A 137 30.21 5.25 1.41
CA THR A 137 29.91 3.82 1.34
C THR A 137 30.72 3.02 2.37
N ALA A 138 30.19 1.90 2.86
CA ALA A 138 30.99 0.95 3.63
C ALA A 138 31.98 0.22 2.69
N VAL A 139 31.50 -0.18 1.51
CA VAL A 139 32.33 -0.80 0.47
C VAL A 139 32.06 -0.13 -0.87
N GLU A 140 33.10 0.35 -1.54
CA GLU A 140 33.10 0.67 -2.96
C GLU A 140 34.03 -0.30 -3.69
N THR A 141 33.54 -1.01 -4.69
CA THR A 141 34.37 -1.93 -5.46
C THR A 141 34.21 -1.76 -6.97
N ARG A 142 35.36 -1.77 -7.64
CA ARG A 142 35.53 -1.84 -9.09
C ARG A 142 36.27 -3.11 -9.53
N GLY A 143 36.79 -3.88 -8.58
CA GLY A 143 37.64 -5.03 -8.88
C GLY A 143 36.84 -6.20 -9.44
N THR A 144 37.47 -6.94 -10.35
CA THR A 144 36.92 -8.12 -11.03
C THR A 144 37.53 -9.45 -10.53
N GLY A 145 38.43 -9.36 -9.55
CA GLY A 145 39.06 -10.51 -8.88
C GLY A 145 38.16 -11.20 -7.87
N LYS A 146 38.70 -12.16 -7.13
CA LYS A 146 37.95 -12.96 -6.14
C LYS A 146 37.74 -12.19 -4.84
N ILE A 147 36.83 -11.23 -4.87
CA ILE A 147 36.45 -10.40 -3.72
C ILE A 147 35.37 -11.13 -2.91
N LEU A 148 35.64 -11.41 -1.63
CA LEU A 148 34.72 -12.11 -0.75
C LEU A 148 34.46 -11.34 0.55
N PHE A 149 33.19 -11.18 0.88
CA PHE A 149 32.70 -10.76 2.19
C PHE A 149 31.80 -11.86 2.74
N GLU A 150 32.09 -12.36 3.93
CA GLU A 150 31.39 -13.48 4.54
C GLU A 150 31.07 -13.18 6.01
N ASP A 151 29.80 -13.35 6.40
CA ASP A 151 29.33 -13.09 7.77
C ASP A 151 29.62 -11.64 8.26
N CYS A 152 29.54 -10.65 7.36
CA CYS A 152 29.83 -9.25 7.66
C CYS A 152 28.54 -8.43 7.92
N GLU A 153 28.64 -7.40 8.77
CA GLU A 153 27.62 -6.36 8.93
C GLU A 153 28.05 -5.10 8.20
N LEU A 154 27.21 -4.59 7.30
CA LEU A 154 27.51 -3.44 6.45
C LEU A 154 26.44 -2.36 6.63
N SER A 155 26.87 -1.13 6.91
CA SER A 155 25.93 -0.03 7.09
C SER A 155 26.46 1.33 6.64
N SER A 156 25.53 2.19 6.24
CA SER A 156 25.84 3.58 5.91
C SER A 156 24.73 4.52 6.34
N ASP A 157 25.15 5.68 6.86
CA ASP A 157 24.30 6.85 7.13
C ASP A 157 24.45 7.94 6.04
N GLY A 158 25.21 7.65 4.97
CA GLY A 158 25.37 8.58 3.85
C GLY A 158 24.25 8.45 2.81
N ASP A 159 24.30 9.30 1.78
CA ASP A 159 23.24 9.42 0.76
C ASP A 159 23.46 8.48 -0.46
N LEU A 160 24.49 7.64 -0.44
CA LEU A 160 24.88 6.80 -1.60
C LEU A 160 24.40 5.35 -1.46
N ALA A 161 25.17 4.51 -0.76
CA ALA A 161 24.80 3.13 -0.47
C ALA A 161 25.67 2.55 0.66
N ALA A 162 25.24 1.47 1.33
CA ALA A 162 26.15 0.68 2.15
C ALA A 162 27.21 -0.02 1.28
N VAL A 163 26.80 -0.62 0.16
CA VAL A 163 27.70 -1.21 -0.84
C VAL A 163 27.44 -0.63 -2.22
N MET A 164 28.52 -0.18 -2.86
CA MET A 164 28.50 0.31 -4.23
C MET A 164 29.38 -0.56 -5.13
N VAL A 165 28.79 -1.13 -6.17
CA VAL A 165 29.49 -1.98 -7.14
C VAL A 165 29.51 -1.33 -8.51
N ILE A 166 30.71 -1.08 -9.02
CA ILE A 166 30.93 -0.34 -10.26
C ILE A 166 31.80 -1.19 -11.20
N LYS A 167 31.20 -1.90 -12.16
CA LYS A 167 31.89 -2.90 -13.05
C LYS A 167 32.50 -4.13 -12.35
N GLY A 168 32.54 -4.18 -11.03
CA GLY A 168 33.09 -5.32 -10.28
C GLY A 168 32.12 -6.50 -10.17
N ASN A 169 32.57 -7.60 -9.54
CA ASN A 169 31.80 -8.84 -9.33
C ASN A 169 32.01 -9.45 -7.92
N PRO A 170 31.84 -8.67 -6.83
CA PRO A 170 32.07 -9.16 -5.48
C PRO A 170 31.07 -10.26 -5.07
N VAL A 171 31.51 -11.12 -4.15
CA VAL A 171 30.66 -12.10 -3.48
C VAL A 171 30.41 -11.67 -2.05
N PHE A 172 29.14 -11.57 -1.67
CA PHE A 172 28.67 -11.38 -0.30
C PHE A 172 27.91 -12.63 0.13
N ARG A 173 28.28 -13.23 1.26
CA ARG A 173 27.64 -14.43 1.78
C ARG A 173 27.26 -14.26 3.24
N ARG A 174 26.00 -14.50 3.58
CA ARG A 174 25.47 -14.37 4.96
C ARG A 174 25.75 -12.99 5.57
N CYS A 175 25.79 -11.96 4.73
CA CYS A 175 26.01 -10.58 5.16
C CYS A 175 24.68 -9.88 5.49
N VAL A 176 24.75 -8.93 6.41
CA VAL A 176 23.63 -8.07 6.80
C VAL A 176 23.86 -6.64 6.31
N PHE A 177 22.86 -6.04 5.67
CA PHE A 177 22.92 -4.68 5.14
C PHE A 177 21.82 -3.83 5.76
N THR A 178 22.18 -2.67 6.28
CA THR A 178 21.25 -1.71 6.90
C THR A 178 21.61 -0.29 6.51
N GLY A 179 20.63 0.58 6.28
CA GLY A 179 20.88 2.00 6.03
C GLY A 179 19.56 2.78 5.95
N LEU A 180 19.40 3.81 6.77
CA LEU A 180 18.14 4.57 6.80
C LEU A 180 18.02 5.49 5.58
N GLU A 181 19.12 6.16 5.23
CA GLU A 181 19.18 7.30 4.29
C GLU A 181 19.59 6.93 2.85
N SER A 182 20.06 5.70 2.60
CA SER A 182 20.58 5.29 1.29
C SER A 182 20.28 3.85 0.93
N TYR A 183 20.64 3.46 -0.29
CA TYR A 183 20.55 2.08 -0.75
C TYR A 183 21.36 1.12 0.13
N GLY A 184 20.89 -0.11 0.31
CA GLY A 184 21.72 -1.17 0.89
C GLY A 184 22.82 -1.57 -0.09
N VAL A 185 22.41 -1.91 -1.30
CA VAL A 185 23.28 -2.28 -2.41
C VAL A 185 22.91 -1.43 -3.62
N TYR A 186 23.91 -0.75 -4.20
CA TYR A 186 23.75 0.01 -5.44
C TYR A 186 24.73 -0.49 -6.50
N ILE A 187 24.20 -0.85 -7.67
CA ILE A 187 24.98 -1.45 -8.75
C ILE A 187 24.84 -0.60 -9.99
N GLU A 188 25.97 -0.16 -10.53
CA GLU A 188 26.01 0.70 -11.71
C GLU A 188 27.06 0.26 -12.72
N HIS A 189 26.98 0.82 -13.93
CA HIS A 189 27.99 0.70 -14.98
C HIS A 189 28.32 -0.75 -15.35
N ARG A 190 27.31 -1.63 -15.49
CA ARG A 190 27.49 -3.08 -15.75
C ARG A 190 28.19 -3.83 -14.62
N GLY A 191 28.05 -3.35 -13.38
CA GLY A 191 28.43 -4.12 -12.21
C GLY A 191 27.68 -5.45 -12.15
N GLU A 192 28.39 -6.47 -11.70
CA GLU A 192 27.88 -7.78 -11.33
C GLU A 192 28.06 -7.97 -9.83
N GLY A 193 27.49 -9.00 -9.25
CA GLY A 193 27.69 -9.30 -7.84
C GLY A 193 26.85 -10.49 -7.44
N LEU A 194 27.37 -11.30 -6.54
CA LEU A 194 26.65 -12.45 -5.99
C LEU A 194 26.37 -12.20 -4.52
N PHE A 195 25.10 -12.22 -4.16
CA PHE A 195 24.62 -12.07 -2.78
C PHE A 195 23.91 -13.37 -2.41
N GLU A 196 24.54 -14.17 -1.55
CA GLU A 196 23.99 -15.46 -1.08
C GLU A 196 23.60 -15.36 0.39
N GLU A 197 22.36 -15.73 0.71
CA GLU A 197 21.87 -15.80 2.10
C GLU A 197 22.01 -14.47 2.86
N CYS A 198 21.94 -13.35 2.13
CA CYS A 198 22.06 -12.03 2.69
C CYS A 198 20.73 -11.52 3.25
N ASN A 199 20.83 -10.64 4.25
CA ASN A 199 19.67 -9.96 4.83
C ASN A 199 19.76 -8.44 4.66
N LEU A 200 18.78 -7.84 4.00
CA LEU A 200 18.73 -6.41 3.68
C LEU A 200 17.44 -5.81 4.26
N PHE A 201 17.57 -4.86 5.20
CA PHE A 201 16.40 -4.22 5.80
C PHE A 201 16.65 -2.79 6.35
N GLY A 202 15.57 -2.08 6.65
CA GLY A 202 15.60 -0.79 7.34
C GLY A 202 15.86 0.41 6.42
N PHE A 203 15.42 0.32 5.16
CA PHE A 203 15.65 1.34 4.13
C PHE A 203 14.43 2.25 3.98
N HIS A 204 14.58 3.52 4.36
CA HIS A 204 13.45 4.43 4.49
C HIS A 204 13.30 5.40 3.31
N TYR A 205 14.42 5.89 2.78
CA TYR A 205 14.42 6.94 1.75
C TYR A 205 14.89 6.45 0.37
N SER A 206 15.37 5.22 0.27
CA SER A 206 15.87 4.62 -0.97
C SER A 206 15.56 3.12 -0.99
N PRO A 207 15.49 2.50 -2.17
CA PRO A 207 15.34 1.06 -2.28
C PRO A 207 16.47 0.30 -1.57
N ALA A 208 16.18 -0.89 -1.02
CA ALA A 208 17.22 -1.74 -0.44
C ALA A 208 18.28 -2.14 -1.50
N VAL A 209 17.84 -2.37 -2.74
CA VAL A 209 18.69 -2.67 -3.89
C VAL A 209 18.35 -1.74 -5.06
N GLY A 210 19.34 -0.99 -5.53
CA GLY A 210 19.26 -0.20 -6.76
C GLY A 210 20.14 -0.80 -7.86
N ILE A 211 19.58 -1.01 -9.04
CA ILE A 211 20.31 -1.54 -10.21
C ILE A 211 20.16 -0.58 -11.38
N LEU A 212 21.28 0.01 -11.81
CA LEU A 212 21.36 0.90 -12.97
C LEU A 212 22.29 0.30 -14.03
N GLY A 213 21.72 -0.41 -15.00
CA GLY A 213 22.49 -1.04 -16.08
C GLY A 213 23.39 -2.23 -15.65
N GLY A 214 23.18 -2.77 -14.45
CA GLY A 214 23.91 -3.94 -13.90
C GLY A 214 23.20 -5.28 -14.11
N ASN A 215 23.82 -6.37 -13.66
CA ASN A 215 23.23 -7.72 -13.65
C ASN A 215 23.67 -8.55 -12.43
N PRO A 216 23.24 -8.18 -11.21
CA PRO A 216 23.54 -8.96 -10.00
C PRO A 216 22.72 -10.25 -9.88
N GLN A 217 23.19 -11.11 -8.98
CA GLN A 217 22.51 -12.32 -8.54
C GLN A 217 22.26 -12.26 -7.03
N PHE A 218 21.02 -12.48 -6.62
CA PHE A 218 20.60 -12.63 -5.24
C PHE A 218 20.00 -14.03 -5.08
N ILE A 219 20.55 -14.82 -4.16
CA ILE A 219 20.17 -16.21 -3.96
C ILE A 219 19.88 -16.42 -2.48
N ARG A 220 18.68 -16.91 -2.16
CA ARG A 220 18.22 -17.15 -0.77
C ARG A 220 18.30 -15.91 0.13
N CYS A 221 18.12 -14.72 -0.44
CA CYS A 221 18.19 -13.46 0.30
C CYS A 221 16.83 -13.07 0.90
N LYS A 222 16.87 -12.36 2.03
CA LYS A 222 15.71 -11.65 2.59
C LYS A 222 15.87 -10.16 2.32
N ILE A 223 14.85 -9.53 1.75
CA ILE A 223 14.81 -8.08 1.49
C ILE A 223 13.50 -7.56 2.05
N HIS A 224 13.55 -6.82 3.16
CA HIS A 224 12.34 -6.55 3.93
C HIS A 224 12.36 -5.27 4.75
N ASP A 225 11.22 -4.93 5.36
CA ASP A 225 11.06 -3.82 6.31
C ASP A 225 11.64 -2.48 5.79
N GLY A 226 11.12 -2.04 4.63
CA GLY A 226 11.44 -0.76 4.00
C GLY A 226 10.22 0.14 3.85
N LEU A 227 10.42 1.46 3.88
CA LEU A 227 9.36 2.43 3.52
C LEU A 227 9.30 2.69 2.02
N GLU A 228 10.41 2.49 1.31
CA GLU A 228 10.47 2.44 -0.16
C GLU A 228 10.25 0.99 -0.65
N SER A 229 10.44 0.74 -1.94
CA SER A 229 10.56 -0.57 -2.57
C SER A 229 11.76 -1.35 -2.02
N GLY A 230 11.71 -2.67 -2.10
CA GLY A 230 12.89 -3.52 -1.88
C GLY A 230 13.90 -3.39 -3.01
N VAL A 231 13.43 -3.38 -4.26
CA VAL A 231 14.30 -3.39 -5.44
C VAL A 231 13.80 -2.37 -6.47
N ALA A 232 14.71 -1.55 -7.00
CA ALA A 232 14.46 -0.71 -8.16
C ALA A 232 15.48 -1.02 -9.27
N ILE A 233 14.97 -1.28 -10.47
CA ILE A 233 15.78 -1.66 -11.64
C ILE A 233 15.52 -0.68 -12.77
N ASP A 234 16.59 -0.10 -13.30
CA ASP A 234 16.59 0.86 -14.39
C ASP A 234 17.68 0.50 -15.42
N GLU A 235 17.27 0.39 -16.70
CA GLU A 235 18.10 -0.08 -17.83
C GLU A 235 18.91 -1.38 -17.55
N GLY A 236 18.44 -2.19 -16.59
CA GLY A 236 19.23 -3.23 -15.94
C GLY A 236 18.64 -4.62 -16.08
N ARG A 237 19.37 -5.58 -15.50
CA ARG A 237 18.92 -6.95 -15.27
C ARG A 237 19.07 -7.26 -13.78
N GLY A 238 18.75 -8.48 -13.42
CA GLY A 238 18.99 -9.01 -12.09
C GLY A 238 18.41 -10.40 -12.03
N HIS A 239 19.05 -11.28 -11.29
CA HIS A 239 18.57 -12.63 -11.06
C HIS A 239 18.31 -12.80 -9.56
N PHE A 240 17.07 -13.13 -9.22
CA PHE A 240 16.63 -13.34 -7.85
C PHE A 240 16.09 -14.76 -7.74
N GLU A 241 16.74 -15.60 -6.94
CA GLU A 241 16.39 -17.00 -6.77
C GLU A 241 16.14 -17.29 -5.29
N GLU A 242 15.01 -17.95 -4.98
CA GLU A 242 14.65 -18.36 -3.61
C GLU A 242 14.63 -17.19 -2.60
N CYS A 243 14.36 -15.96 -3.08
CA CYS A 243 14.39 -14.76 -2.25
C CYS A 243 13.02 -14.45 -1.63
N ARG A 244 13.03 -13.76 -0.48
CA ARG A 244 11.81 -13.35 0.24
C ARG A 244 11.73 -11.84 0.37
N PHE A 245 10.56 -11.30 0.03
CA PHE A 245 10.25 -9.88 0.06
C PHE A 245 9.03 -9.62 0.95
N PHE A 246 9.17 -8.80 1.99
CA PHE A 246 8.08 -8.54 2.93
C PHE A 246 8.20 -7.25 3.72
N GLY A 247 7.11 -6.77 4.30
CA GLY A 247 7.11 -5.62 5.21
C GLY A 247 7.34 -4.27 4.53
N PHE A 248 6.93 -4.13 3.26
CA PHE A 248 7.03 -2.87 2.52
C PHE A 248 5.77 -1.99 2.68
N GLY A 249 5.98 -0.67 2.58
CA GLY A 249 4.96 0.37 2.74
C GLY A 249 3.84 0.35 1.69
N GLU A 250 2.89 1.28 1.84
CA GLU A 250 1.69 1.39 0.99
C GLU A 250 1.96 2.13 -0.32
N GLU A 251 2.98 2.99 -0.38
CA GLU A 251 3.19 3.92 -1.48
C GLU A 251 3.77 3.26 -2.74
N LEU A 252 4.65 2.27 -2.57
CA LEU A 252 5.40 1.65 -3.66
C LEU A 252 5.40 0.13 -3.51
N PRO A 253 5.43 -0.63 -4.62
CA PRO A 253 5.53 -2.08 -4.57
C PRO A 253 6.93 -2.53 -4.16
N ALA A 254 7.06 -3.79 -3.78
CA ALA A 254 8.34 -4.38 -3.40
C ALA A 254 9.39 -4.30 -4.51
N VAL A 255 8.99 -4.41 -5.78
CA VAL A 255 9.90 -4.38 -6.94
C VAL A 255 9.39 -3.42 -8.01
N ARG A 256 10.23 -2.46 -8.40
CA ARG A 256 9.98 -1.53 -9.52
C ARG A 256 10.93 -1.79 -10.68
N ILE A 257 10.39 -1.90 -11.89
CA ILE A 257 11.13 -2.32 -13.08
C ILE A 257 10.82 -1.34 -14.22
N ASN A 258 11.82 -0.52 -14.56
CA ASN A 258 11.67 0.62 -15.47
C ASN A 258 12.58 0.52 -16.70
N ASN A 259 12.30 1.33 -17.73
CA ASN A 259 13.17 1.62 -18.87
C ASN A 259 13.87 0.40 -19.48
N ARG A 260 13.11 -0.47 -20.15
CA ARG A 260 13.64 -1.66 -20.86
C ARG A 260 14.47 -2.60 -19.98
N SER A 261 14.23 -2.61 -18.68
CA SER A 261 14.83 -3.59 -17.78
C SER A 261 14.26 -4.99 -18.01
N HIS A 262 15.06 -6.03 -17.74
CA HIS A 262 14.72 -7.44 -17.99
C HIS A 262 15.21 -8.36 -16.85
N PRO A 263 14.68 -8.25 -15.63
CA PRO A 263 15.05 -9.12 -14.52
C PRO A 263 14.40 -10.52 -14.59
N GLN A 264 14.95 -11.43 -13.79
CA GLN A 264 14.46 -12.78 -13.58
C GLN A 264 14.21 -13.01 -12.08
N PHE A 265 13.04 -13.55 -11.75
CA PHE A 265 12.68 -13.98 -10.41
C PHE A 265 12.23 -15.44 -10.47
N ALA A 266 12.88 -16.31 -9.70
CA ALA A 266 12.57 -17.73 -9.66
C ALA A 266 12.38 -18.20 -8.20
N ASN A 267 11.31 -18.92 -7.93
CA ASN A 267 11.03 -19.48 -6.60
C ASN A 267 11.01 -18.43 -5.47
N CYS A 268 10.64 -17.18 -5.78
CA CYS A 268 10.60 -16.10 -4.81
C CYS A 268 9.22 -16.01 -4.12
N VAL A 269 9.21 -15.49 -2.90
CA VAL A 269 7.98 -15.23 -2.14
C VAL A 269 7.86 -13.74 -1.85
N PHE A 270 6.70 -13.16 -2.16
CA PHE A 270 6.34 -11.79 -1.88
C PHE A 270 5.13 -11.78 -0.95
N HIS A 271 5.28 -11.26 0.27
CA HIS A 271 4.16 -11.23 1.20
C HIS A 271 4.10 -9.98 2.07
N ASP A 272 2.90 -9.56 2.45
CA ASP A 272 2.68 -8.40 3.32
C ASP A 272 3.35 -7.11 2.79
N CYS A 273 3.41 -6.98 1.45
CA CYS A 273 3.89 -5.79 0.74
C CYS A 273 2.68 -4.92 0.40
N LYS A 274 2.38 -3.90 1.20
CA LYS A 274 1.08 -3.22 1.09
C LYS A 274 0.87 -2.56 -0.28
N GLY A 275 1.92 -1.93 -0.82
CA GLY A 275 1.94 -1.31 -2.16
C GLY A 275 2.03 -2.29 -3.35
N GLY A 276 1.96 -3.60 -3.12
CA GLY A 276 2.04 -4.63 -4.16
C GLY A 276 3.40 -5.30 -4.27
N ALA A 277 3.50 -6.34 -5.10
CA ALA A 277 4.74 -7.05 -5.36
C ALA A 277 5.54 -6.41 -6.49
N PHE A 278 4.90 -6.10 -7.62
CA PHE A 278 5.59 -5.64 -8.82
C PHE A 278 4.92 -4.44 -9.50
N LEU A 279 5.75 -3.52 -10.00
CA LEU A 279 5.39 -2.49 -10.96
C LEU A 279 6.34 -2.54 -12.16
N PHE A 280 5.77 -2.72 -13.35
CA PHE A 280 6.48 -2.69 -14.63
C PHE A 280 6.10 -1.45 -15.44
N GLU A 281 7.09 -0.66 -15.85
CA GLU A 281 6.89 0.54 -16.67
C GLU A 281 8.00 0.72 -17.73
N GLY A 282 7.75 1.58 -18.73
CA GLY A 282 8.77 2.07 -19.66
C GLY A 282 9.35 0.99 -20.57
N GLU A 283 8.51 0.24 -21.28
CA GLU A 283 8.93 -0.86 -22.18
C GLU A 283 9.73 -1.97 -21.45
N SER A 284 9.65 -2.06 -20.12
CA SER A 284 10.30 -3.13 -19.36
C SER A 284 9.65 -4.49 -19.60
N SER A 285 10.41 -5.54 -19.34
CA SER A 285 9.88 -6.91 -19.30
C SER A 285 10.42 -7.62 -18.05
N GLY A 286 10.21 -8.92 -17.95
CA GLY A 286 10.80 -9.76 -16.91
C GLY A 286 10.25 -11.17 -17.03
N LEU A 287 10.98 -12.12 -16.45
CA LEU A 287 10.53 -13.50 -16.32
C LEU A 287 10.37 -13.84 -14.84
N ILE A 288 9.16 -14.20 -14.45
CA ILE A 288 8.79 -14.49 -13.07
C ILE A 288 8.24 -15.92 -13.05
N GLU A 289 9.02 -16.84 -12.49
CA GLU A 289 8.76 -18.26 -12.52
C GLU A 289 8.59 -18.83 -11.11
N ASP A 290 7.56 -19.66 -10.93
CA ASP A 290 7.33 -20.44 -9.71
C ASP A 290 7.32 -19.57 -8.43
N CYS A 291 6.85 -18.32 -8.55
CA CYS A 291 6.78 -17.38 -7.43
C CYS A 291 5.41 -17.41 -6.74
N GLU A 292 5.39 -17.11 -5.44
CA GLU A 292 4.18 -17.00 -4.63
C GLU A 292 4.03 -15.58 -4.07
N MET A 293 2.83 -15.03 -4.17
CA MET A 293 2.53 -13.62 -3.90
C MET A 293 1.25 -13.51 -3.09
N TYR A 294 1.29 -12.99 -1.86
CA TYR A 294 0.09 -12.88 -1.01
C TYR A 294 0.08 -11.76 0.04
N GLY A 295 -1.08 -11.48 0.63
CA GLY A 295 -1.19 -10.51 1.73
C GLY A 295 -1.16 -9.04 1.28
N PHE A 296 -1.74 -8.73 0.12
CA PHE A 296 -1.75 -7.37 -0.44
C PHE A 296 -2.96 -6.57 0.07
N ALA A 297 -2.72 -5.57 0.92
CA ALA A 297 -3.80 -4.88 1.64
C ALA A 297 -4.39 -3.66 0.89
N THR A 298 -3.59 -2.91 0.13
CA THR A 298 -4.00 -1.59 -0.39
C THR A 298 -3.97 -1.49 -1.90
N ALA A 299 -2.99 -2.10 -2.57
CA ALA A 299 -2.77 -1.97 -4.00
C ALA A 299 -2.85 -3.33 -4.72
N ALA A 300 -2.95 -3.32 -6.05
CA ALA A 300 -2.87 -4.55 -6.84
C ALA A 300 -1.52 -5.26 -6.62
N ALA A 301 -1.53 -6.59 -6.66
CA ALA A 301 -0.31 -7.35 -6.46
C ALA A 301 0.71 -7.08 -7.59
N ILE A 302 0.24 -6.99 -8.83
CA ILE A 302 1.05 -6.74 -10.02
C ILE A 302 0.43 -5.61 -10.84
N PHE A 303 1.25 -4.59 -11.10
CA PHE A 303 0.91 -3.47 -11.96
C PHE A 303 1.75 -3.44 -13.23
N ILE A 304 1.10 -3.21 -14.37
CA ILE A 304 1.74 -3.19 -15.69
C ILE A 304 1.29 -1.97 -16.49
N PHE A 305 2.21 -1.06 -16.76
CA PHE A 305 1.97 0.21 -17.45
C PHE A 305 2.91 0.42 -18.64
N THR A 306 2.64 1.45 -19.45
CA THR A 306 3.61 2.08 -20.36
C THR A 306 4.38 1.08 -21.25
N LYS A 307 3.63 0.24 -21.99
CA LYS A 307 4.18 -0.76 -22.93
C LYS A 307 5.09 -1.83 -22.30
N ALA A 308 5.06 -1.97 -20.98
CA ALA A 308 5.69 -3.12 -20.33
C ALA A 308 5.11 -4.44 -20.85
N HIS A 309 5.88 -5.52 -20.75
CA HIS A 309 5.53 -6.85 -21.25
C HIS A 309 6.15 -8.01 -20.44
N PRO A 310 5.88 -8.11 -19.13
CA PRO A 310 6.37 -9.21 -18.29
C PRO A 310 5.74 -10.56 -18.64
N GLN A 311 6.43 -11.63 -18.25
CA GLN A 311 5.98 -13.01 -18.33
C GLN A 311 5.96 -13.63 -16.94
N PHE A 312 4.81 -14.13 -16.53
CA PHE A 312 4.60 -14.87 -15.29
C PHE A 312 4.24 -16.32 -15.63
N ILE A 313 4.97 -17.27 -15.07
CA ILE A 313 4.81 -18.68 -15.39
C ILE A 313 4.75 -19.49 -14.09
N ARG A 314 3.70 -20.31 -13.94
CA ARG A 314 3.50 -21.18 -12.75
C ARG A 314 3.47 -20.43 -11.41
N CYS A 315 3.02 -19.18 -11.42
CA CYS A 315 2.94 -18.35 -10.21
C CYS A 315 1.61 -18.53 -9.47
N LYS A 316 1.65 -18.37 -8.15
CA LYS A 316 0.46 -18.28 -7.30
C LYS A 316 0.32 -16.86 -6.77
N ILE A 317 -0.83 -16.24 -7.01
CA ILE A 317 -1.10 -14.87 -6.59
C ILE A 317 -2.42 -14.88 -5.83
N HIS A 318 -2.41 -14.63 -4.53
CA HIS A 318 -3.62 -14.83 -3.72
C HIS A 318 -3.74 -13.90 -2.52
N ASP A 319 -4.89 -13.93 -1.87
CA ASP A 319 -5.17 -13.21 -0.61
C ASP A 319 -4.82 -11.71 -0.69
N GLY A 320 -5.55 -10.98 -1.54
CA GLY A 320 -5.40 -9.54 -1.70
C GLY A 320 -6.71 -8.78 -1.61
N ASN A 321 -6.62 -7.48 -1.33
CA ASN A 321 -7.79 -6.62 -1.26
C ASN A 321 -8.14 -5.98 -2.62
N ALA A 322 -7.13 -5.61 -3.41
CA ALA A 322 -7.30 -5.04 -4.75
C ALA A 322 -7.25 -6.14 -5.84
N GLU A 323 -6.74 -5.85 -7.04
CA GLU A 323 -6.56 -6.83 -8.12
C GLU A 323 -5.32 -7.72 -7.90
N ALA A 324 -5.34 -8.94 -8.44
CA ALA A 324 -4.11 -9.73 -8.59
C ALA A 324 -3.21 -9.11 -9.67
N VAL A 325 -3.82 -8.70 -10.78
CA VAL A 325 -3.12 -8.07 -11.91
C VAL A 325 -3.94 -6.91 -12.43
N HIS A 326 -3.34 -5.72 -12.47
CA HIS A 326 -3.90 -4.57 -13.17
C HIS A 326 -2.95 -4.13 -14.28
N SER A 327 -3.42 -4.31 -15.53
CA SER A 327 -2.73 -3.81 -16.71
C SER A 327 -3.49 -2.64 -17.32
N THR A 328 -2.82 -1.50 -17.45
CA THR A 328 -3.40 -0.24 -17.95
C THR A 328 -2.38 0.53 -18.80
N ASP A 329 -2.84 1.54 -19.52
CA ASP A 329 -2.04 2.47 -20.30
C ASP A 329 -1.07 1.77 -21.26
N ALA A 330 -1.64 0.91 -22.11
CA ALA A 330 -0.95 0.06 -23.07
C ALA A 330 0.06 -0.93 -22.45
N GLY A 331 -0.15 -1.31 -21.19
CA GLY A 331 0.55 -2.44 -20.56
C GLY A 331 0.21 -3.75 -21.26
N ASN A 332 1.20 -4.63 -21.41
CA ASN A 332 1.03 -5.95 -22.00
C ASN A 332 1.66 -7.02 -21.11
N GLY A 333 1.38 -8.29 -21.35
CA GLY A 333 2.00 -9.36 -20.58
C GLY A 333 1.41 -10.72 -20.84
N ILE A 334 2.10 -11.74 -20.38
CA ILE A 334 1.69 -13.15 -20.50
C ILE A 334 1.68 -13.77 -19.11
N PHE A 335 0.58 -14.42 -18.78
CA PHE A 335 0.45 -15.26 -17.60
C PHE A 335 0.18 -16.69 -18.07
N GLU A 336 1.06 -17.62 -17.74
CA GLU A 336 0.97 -19.01 -18.16
C GLU A 336 0.96 -19.96 -16.96
N SER A 337 -0.05 -20.83 -16.88
CA SER A 337 -0.19 -21.81 -15.80
C SER A 337 -0.23 -21.18 -14.39
N CYS A 338 -0.76 -19.95 -14.28
CA CYS A 338 -0.84 -19.23 -13.02
C CYS A 338 -2.18 -19.49 -12.29
N GLU A 339 -2.14 -19.49 -10.96
CA GLU A 339 -3.32 -19.60 -10.10
C GLU A 339 -3.53 -18.27 -9.36
N MET A 340 -4.72 -17.69 -9.49
CA MET A 340 -5.07 -16.40 -8.90
C MET A 340 -6.39 -16.49 -8.12
N TYR A 341 -6.39 -16.18 -6.82
CA TYR A 341 -7.59 -16.36 -6.00
C TYR A 341 -7.68 -15.51 -4.73
N GLY A 342 -8.90 -15.30 -4.22
CA GLY A 342 -9.10 -14.65 -2.92
C GLY A 342 -8.90 -13.14 -2.94
N PHE A 343 -9.44 -12.47 -3.96
CA PHE A 343 -9.36 -11.00 -4.10
C PHE A 343 -10.71 -10.33 -3.85
N ASN A 344 -10.70 -9.16 -3.18
CA ASN A 344 -11.92 -8.37 -2.96
C ASN A 344 -12.32 -7.50 -4.17
N SER A 345 -11.39 -7.21 -5.08
CA SER A 345 -11.66 -6.58 -6.39
C SER A 345 -11.81 -7.65 -7.49
N SER A 346 -11.77 -7.20 -8.75
CA SER A 346 -11.60 -8.10 -9.89
C SER A 346 -10.24 -8.78 -9.80
N ILE A 347 -10.14 -10.08 -10.10
CA ILE A 347 -8.85 -10.78 -10.00
C ILE A 347 -7.88 -10.22 -11.06
N VAL A 348 -8.34 -10.07 -12.30
CA VAL A 348 -7.56 -9.46 -13.39
C VAL A 348 -8.33 -8.29 -14.00
N ALA A 349 -7.70 -7.12 -14.08
CA ALA A 349 -8.22 -5.94 -14.75
C ALA A 349 -7.32 -5.53 -15.93
N ILE A 350 -7.92 -5.36 -17.11
CA ILE A 350 -7.25 -4.94 -18.35
C ILE A 350 -7.95 -3.70 -18.89
N THR A 351 -7.30 -2.55 -18.78
CA THR A 351 -7.89 -1.23 -19.05
C THR A 351 -6.99 -0.38 -19.97
N ASN A 352 -7.50 0.75 -20.46
CA ASN A 352 -6.74 1.74 -21.25
C ASN A 352 -5.84 1.14 -22.36
N GLN A 353 -6.44 0.43 -23.33
CA GLN A 353 -5.74 -0.12 -24.51
C GLN A 353 -4.65 -1.17 -24.20
N SER A 354 -4.72 -1.79 -23.03
CA SER A 354 -3.79 -2.86 -22.62
C SER A 354 -4.13 -4.22 -23.25
N ARG A 355 -3.16 -5.14 -23.23
CA ARG A 355 -3.36 -6.52 -23.71
C ARG A 355 -2.68 -7.55 -22.82
N LEU A 356 -3.44 -8.40 -22.13
CA LEU A 356 -2.87 -9.53 -21.38
C LEU A 356 -3.30 -10.86 -21.96
N ASP A 357 -2.34 -11.77 -22.13
CA ASP A 357 -2.62 -13.15 -22.49
C ASP A 357 -2.60 -14.02 -21.24
N LEU A 358 -3.68 -14.77 -21.01
CA LEU A 358 -3.83 -15.71 -19.90
C LEU A 358 -3.97 -17.11 -20.47
N LEU A 359 -2.96 -17.94 -20.28
CA LEU A 359 -2.84 -19.27 -20.88
C LEU A 359 -2.82 -20.32 -19.78
N HIS A 360 -3.75 -21.27 -19.79
CA HIS A 360 -3.78 -22.37 -18.81
C HIS A 360 -3.91 -21.89 -17.35
N CYS A 361 -4.55 -20.75 -17.12
CA CYS A 361 -4.66 -20.16 -15.79
C CYS A 361 -5.91 -20.65 -15.03
N LYS A 362 -5.92 -20.44 -13.72
CA LYS A 362 -7.11 -20.65 -12.87
C LYS A 362 -7.39 -19.39 -12.05
N LEU A 363 -8.59 -18.86 -12.19
CA LEU A 363 -9.06 -17.69 -11.46
C LEU A 363 -10.26 -18.11 -10.61
N SER A 364 -10.20 -17.88 -9.30
CA SER A 364 -11.29 -18.30 -8.41
C SER A 364 -11.50 -17.43 -7.18
N ASN A 365 -12.70 -17.50 -6.59
CA ASN A 365 -13.01 -16.87 -5.31
C ASN A 365 -12.75 -15.34 -5.29
N GLY A 366 -13.10 -14.64 -6.37
CA GLY A 366 -13.08 -13.17 -6.41
C GLY A 366 -14.42 -12.59 -5.96
N LYS A 367 -14.41 -11.45 -5.26
CA LYS A 367 -15.66 -10.75 -4.87
C LYS A 367 -16.25 -9.88 -5.98
N GLN A 368 -15.50 -9.61 -7.05
CA GLN A 368 -16.04 -9.01 -8.26
C GLN A 368 -15.89 -9.97 -9.44
N HIS A 369 -15.19 -9.57 -10.50
CA HIS A 369 -14.99 -10.35 -11.70
C HIS A 369 -13.76 -11.25 -11.59
N GLY A 370 -13.77 -12.38 -12.27
CA GLY A 370 -12.52 -13.10 -12.55
C GLY A 370 -11.65 -12.27 -13.48
N ILE A 371 -12.23 -11.79 -14.56
CA ILE A 371 -11.56 -10.86 -15.48
C ILE A 371 -12.48 -9.73 -15.91
N TYR A 372 -11.96 -8.51 -15.81
CA TYR A 372 -12.60 -7.28 -16.28
C TYR A 372 -11.76 -6.66 -17.41
N VAL A 373 -12.35 -6.51 -18.59
CA VAL A 373 -11.69 -5.96 -19.78
C VAL A 373 -12.46 -4.75 -20.29
N ALA A 374 -11.81 -3.58 -20.32
CA ALA A 374 -12.45 -2.31 -20.66
C ALA A 374 -11.58 -1.42 -21.56
N GLN A 375 -12.17 -0.34 -22.07
CA GLN A 375 -11.47 0.78 -22.73
C GLN A 375 -10.56 0.34 -23.89
N LYS A 376 -11.15 -0.36 -24.87
CA LYS A 376 -10.47 -0.88 -26.08
C LYS A 376 -9.33 -1.86 -25.79
N SER A 377 -9.29 -2.43 -24.59
CA SER A 377 -8.30 -3.44 -24.23
C SER A 377 -8.69 -4.81 -24.77
N GLY A 378 -7.75 -5.75 -24.74
CA GLY A 378 -7.98 -7.11 -25.21
C GLY A 378 -6.94 -8.10 -24.68
N GLY A 379 -6.71 -9.16 -25.43
CA GLY A 379 -5.83 -10.25 -25.01
C GLY A 379 -6.37 -11.61 -25.41
N ILE A 380 -5.55 -12.65 -25.31
CA ILE A 380 -5.92 -14.04 -25.56
C ILE A 380 -6.03 -14.76 -24.21
N ILE A 381 -7.25 -15.17 -23.87
CA ILE A 381 -7.53 -16.00 -22.72
C ILE A 381 -7.81 -17.40 -23.24
N ARG A 382 -6.91 -18.35 -22.97
CA ARG A 382 -7.02 -19.71 -23.51
C ARG A 382 -6.82 -20.76 -22.44
N ASN A 383 -7.67 -21.79 -22.46
CA ASN A 383 -7.59 -22.92 -21.51
C ASN A 383 -7.64 -22.45 -20.05
N THR A 384 -8.38 -21.38 -19.77
CA THR A 384 -8.42 -20.74 -18.46
C THR A 384 -9.74 -21.04 -17.76
N ASP A 385 -9.65 -21.43 -16.49
CA ASP A 385 -10.79 -21.80 -15.65
C ASP A 385 -11.18 -20.61 -14.75
N PHE A 386 -12.47 -20.27 -14.75
CA PHE A 386 -13.10 -19.27 -13.89
C PHE A 386 -14.09 -19.97 -12.98
N THR A 387 -13.89 -19.96 -11.67
CA THR A 387 -14.76 -20.68 -10.73
C THR A 387 -15.11 -19.85 -9.49
N HIS A 388 -16.33 -19.99 -8.95
CA HIS A 388 -16.74 -19.38 -7.68
C HIS A 388 -16.80 -17.84 -7.68
N PHE A 389 -17.57 -17.24 -8.61
CA PHE A 389 -17.84 -15.79 -8.63
C PHE A 389 -19.29 -15.49 -8.28
N SER A 390 -19.58 -15.24 -7.00
CA SER A 390 -20.96 -15.19 -6.47
C SER A 390 -21.58 -13.79 -6.37
N HIS A 391 -20.84 -12.73 -6.71
CA HIS A 391 -21.29 -11.34 -6.51
C HIS A 391 -21.34 -10.50 -7.80
N ALA A 392 -20.67 -10.96 -8.85
CA ALA A 392 -20.61 -10.31 -10.15
C ALA A 392 -20.39 -11.35 -11.25
N ALA A 393 -20.38 -10.90 -12.51
CA ALA A 393 -20.04 -11.77 -13.64
C ALA A 393 -18.61 -12.30 -13.54
N ALA A 394 -18.39 -13.58 -13.79
CA ALA A 394 -17.05 -14.15 -13.82
C ALA A 394 -16.16 -13.48 -14.89
N ILE A 395 -16.75 -13.13 -16.04
CA ILE A 395 -16.10 -12.39 -17.12
C ILE A 395 -16.92 -11.13 -17.43
N HIS A 396 -16.29 -9.96 -17.46
CA HIS A 396 -16.92 -8.71 -17.89
C HIS A 396 -16.11 -8.03 -18.99
N VAL A 397 -16.74 -7.84 -20.15
CA VAL A 397 -16.17 -7.14 -21.31
C VAL A 397 -16.98 -5.87 -21.58
N THR A 398 -16.35 -4.70 -21.50
CA THR A 398 -17.05 -3.42 -21.61
C THR A 398 -16.26 -2.38 -22.40
N GLN A 399 -16.87 -1.23 -22.71
CA GLN A 399 -16.19 -0.05 -23.26
C GLN A 399 -15.33 -0.34 -24.49
N VAL A 400 -15.93 -0.98 -25.50
CA VAL A 400 -15.29 -1.32 -26.78
C VAL A 400 -14.11 -2.30 -26.65
N ALA A 401 -13.96 -2.97 -25.50
CA ALA A 401 -12.98 -4.03 -25.34
C ALA A 401 -13.28 -5.22 -26.26
N ASP A 402 -12.22 -5.88 -26.73
CA ASP A 402 -12.29 -6.98 -27.69
C ASP A 402 -11.28 -8.11 -27.38
N PRO A 403 -11.44 -8.80 -26.24
CA PRO A 403 -10.66 -9.98 -25.90
C PRO A 403 -11.12 -11.25 -26.66
N LEU A 404 -10.23 -12.21 -26.81
CA LEU A 404 -10.51 -13.54 -27.36
C LEU A 404 -10.40 -14.60 -26.25
N PHE A 405 -11.52 -15.26 -25.96
CA PHE A 405 -11.62 -16.41 -25.07
C PHE A 405 -11.71 -17.70 -25.87
N VAL A 406 -10.84 -18.68 -25.59
CA VAL A 406 -10.79 -19.97 -26.28
C VAL A 406 -10.71 -21.11 -25.27
N ASN A 407 -11.61 -22.08 -25.34
CA ASN A 407 -11.62 -23.26 -24.48
C ASN A 407 -11.56 -22.90 -22.98
N CYS A 408 -12.33 -21.89 -22.56
CA CYS A 408 -12.41 -21.46 -21.17
C CYS A 408 -13.59 -22.14 -20.47
N LYS A 409 -13.42 -22.47 -19.19
CA LYS A 409 -14.51 -22.99 -18.35
C LYS A 409 -14.96 -21.92 -17.37
N ILE A 410 -16.26 -21.68 -17.29
CA ILE A 410 -16.85 -20.76 -16.33
C ILE A 410 -17.86 -21.55 -15.50
N LEU A 411 -17.56 -21.73 -14.22
CA LEU A 411 -18.29 -22.63 -13.33
C LEU A 411 -18.70 -21.91 -12.04
N ASP A 412 -19.77 -22.37 -11.41
CA ASP A 412 -20.13 -22.01 -10.02
C ASP A 412 -20.20 -20.49 -9.79
N SER A 413 -20.89 -19.76 -10.67
CA SER A 413 -20.88 -18.29 -10.67
C SER A 413 -22.28 -17.70 -10.80
N LEU A 414 -22.49 -16.49 -10.26
CA LEU A 414 -23.76 -15.79 -10.33
C LEU A 414 -24.12 -15.48 -11.78
N VAL A 415 -23.21 -14.82 -12.49
CA VAL A 415 -23.32 -14.52 -13.92
C VAL A 415 -22.08 -15.08 -14.62
N GLY A 416 -22.27 -15.75 -15.75
CA GLY A 416 -21.18 -16.32 -16.53
C GLY A 416 -20.36 -15.23 -17.21
N VAL A 417 -20.95 -14.60 -18.23
CA VAL A 417 -20.31 -13.55 -19.03
C VAL A 417 -21.21 -12.33 -19.14
N ALA A 418 -20.68 -11.15 -18.82
CA ALA A 418 -21.30 -9.86 -19.08
C ALA A 418 -20.58 -9.13 -20.23
N VAL A 419 -21.34 -8.64 -21.20
CA VAL A 419 -20.82 -7.84 -22.34
C VAL A 419 -21.64 -6.57 -22.47
N THR A 420 -21.03 -5.44 -22.09
CA THR A 420 -21.73 -4.16 -21.96
C THR A 420 -21.04 -3.03 -22.74
N GLU A 421 -21.71 -1.87 -22.88
CA GLU A 421 -21.10 -0.62 -23.38
C GLU A 421 -20.23 -0.79 -24.65
N ASN A 422 -20.78 -1.45 -25.67
CA ASN A 422 -20.15 -1.75 -26.95
C ASN A 422 -18.95 -2.71 -26.91
N GLY A 423 -18.78 -3.50 -25.84
CA GLY A 423 -17.82 -4.62 -25.80
C GLY A 423 -18.09 -5.66 -26.89
N ARG A 424 -17.03 -6.27 -27.46
CA ARG A 424 -17.08 -7.11 -28.67
C ARG A 424 -16.50 -8.52 -28.54
N GLY A 425 -16.07 -8.90 -27.33
CA GLY A 425 -15.28 -10.11 -27.08
C GLY A 425 -15.76 -11.38 -27.81
N THR A 426 -14.79 -12.18 -28.26
CA THR A 426 -15.02 -13.44 -28.97
C THR A 426 -14.85 -14.62 -28.03
N PHE A 427 -15.79 -15.56 -28.02
CA PHE A 427 -15.82 -16.74 -27.17
C PHE A 427 -15.94 -17.98 -28.04
N GLU A 428 -14.88 -18.78 -28.10
CA GLU A 428 -14.80 -20.00 -28.90
C GLU A 428 -14.63 -21.20 -27.97
N GLN A 429 -15.48 -22.23 -28.13
CA GLN A 429 -15.38 -23.49 -27.37
C GLN A 429 -15.42 -23.29 -25.83
N CYS A 430 -16.09 -22.24 -25.35
CA CYS A 430 -16.21 -21.98 -23.93
C CYS A 430 -17.35 -22.83 -23.32
N HIS A 431 -17.15 -23.28 -22.10
CA HIS A 431 -18.12 -24.10 -21.38
C HIS A 431 -18.58 -23.37 -20.12
N LEU A 432 -19.90 -23.13 -20.03
CA LEU A 432 -20.52 -22.47 -18.89
C LEU A 432 -21.43 -23.49 -18.19
N ASP A 433 -21.24 -23.70 -16.88
CA ASP A 433 -22.05 -24.62 -16.10
C ASP A 433 -22.24 -24.11 -14.66
N ARG A 434 -23.34 -24.52 -14.02
CA ARG A 434 -23.71 -24.09 -12.65
C ARG A 434 -23.68 -22.57 -12.48
N ILE A 435 -24.38 -21.88 -13.39
CA ILE A 435 -24.55 -20.43 -13.36
C ILE A 435 -25.92 -20.10 -12.78
N THR A 436 -25.96 -19.29 -11.72
CA THR A 436 -27.20 -19.09 -10.91
C THR A 436 -28.19 -18.11 -11.53
N GLU A 437 -27.74 -16.98 -12.09
CA GLU A 437 -28.64 -15.96 -12.66
C GLU A 437 -28.66 -15.99 -14.19
N LYS A 438 -27.58 -15.57 -14.84
CA LYS A 438 -27.51 -15.44 -16.30
C LYS A 438 -26.21 -15.99 -16.86
N LEU A 439 -26.32 -16.92 -17.81
CA LEU A 439 -25.17 -17.41 -18.60
C LEU A 439 -24.50 -16.26 -19.36
N TRP A 440 -25.31 -15.47 -20.06
CA TRP A 440 -24.88 -14.32 -20.87
C TRP A 440 -25.73 -13.09 -20.54
N MET A 441 -25.08 -12.01 -20.10
CA MET A 441 -25.69 -10.71 -19.86
C MET A 441 -25.17 -9.71 -20.90
N ILE A 442 -25.99 -9.39 -21.90
CA ILE A 442 -25.57 -8.51 -23.01
C ILE A 442 -26.38 -7.20 -22.94
N GLN A 443 -25.70 -6.08 -22.68
CA GLN A 443 -26.33 -4.75 -22.59
C GLN A 443 -25.60 -3.74 -23.45
N ALA A 444 -26.13 -3.46 -24.64
CA ALA A 444 -25.44 -2.66 -25.66
C ALA A 444 -24.06 -3.23 -26.05
N GLY A 445 -23.85 -4.54 -25.91
CA GLY A 445 -22.65 -5.26 -26.36
C GLY A 445 -22.90 -6.06 -27.65
N ASN A 446 -21.83 -6.55 -28.27
CA ASN A 446 -21.92 -7.39 -29.48
C ASN A 446 -20.85 -8.52 -29.47
N PRO A 447 -20.98 -9.52 -28.57
CA PRO A 447 -20.03 -10.62 -28.51
C PRO A 447 -20.18 -11.58 -29.70
N THR A 448 -19.08 -12.23 -30.06
CA THR A 448 -19.09 -13.35 -31.02
C THR A 448 -18.98 -14.67 -30.26
N ILE A 449 -20.00 -15.53 -30.33
CA ILE A 449 -20.02 -16.82 -29.61
C ILE A 449 -19.98 -17.96 -30.64
N LYS A 450 -19.00 -18.86 -30.53
CA LYS A 450 -18.82 -20.02 -31.43
C LYS A 450 -18.60 -21.30 -30.62
N ASP A 451 -19.29 -22.37 -31.00
CA ASP A 451 -19.14 -23.73 -30.44
C ASP A 451 -19.08 -23.79 -28.90
N SER A 452 -19.76 -22.87 -28.22
CA SER A 452 -19.76 -22.76 -26.75
C SER A 452 -21.02 -23.43 -26.18
N THR A 453 -20.85 -24.26 -25.14
CA THR A 453 -21.89 -25.13 -24.59
C THR A 453 -22.37 -24.65 -23.22
N HIS A 454 -23.62 -24.97 -22.87
CA HIS A 454 -24.22 -24.68 -21.57
C HIS A 454 -25.13 -25.83 -21.12
N GLU A 455 -25.09 -26.17 -19.84
CA GLU A 455 -26.11 -27.01 -19.17
C GLU A 455 -26.85 -26.14 -18.15
N GLN A 456 -28.18 -26.11 -18.21
CA GLN A 456 -29.03 -25.35 -17.27
C GLN A 456 -29.56 -26.28 -16.18
N VAL A 457 -29.44 -25.85 -14.93
CA VAL A 457 -30.37 -26.24 -13.87
C VAL A 457 -31.54 -25.27 -13.95
N VAL A 458 -32.71 -25.77 -14.32
CA VAL A 458 -33.95 -25.00 -14.37
C VAL A 458 -34.52 -24.93 -12.95
N GLU A 459 -34.44 -23.77 -12.32
CA GLU A 459 -35.41 -23.38 -11.30
C GLU A 459 -36.21 -22.18 -11.86
N GLU A 460 -37.52 -22.39 -11.97
CA GLU A 460 -38.47 -21.41 -12.50
C GLU A 460 -38.74 -20.32 -11.45
N GLU A 461 -38.42 -19.06 -11.77
CA GLU A 461 -39.11 -17.89 -11.23
C GLU A 461 -39.61 -17.03 -12.39
N GLU A 462 -40.88 -16.60 -12.30
CA GLU A 462 -41.59 -15.81 -13.29
C GLU A 462 -40.96 -14.41 -13.46
N GLU A 463 -40.53 -14.08 -14.69
CA GLU A 463 -40.07 -12.73 -15.06
C GLU A 463 -41.24 -11.73 -15.17
N LEU A 464 -41.09 -10.57 -14.51
CA LEU A 464 -41.85 -9.36 -14.81
C LEU A 464 -41.12 -8.53 -15.90
N PRO A 465 -41.83 -7.69 -16.69
CA PRO A 465 -41.26 -7.05 -17.86
C PRO A 465 -40.23 -5.98 -17.50
N GLU A 466 -39.11 -5.96 -18.24
CA GLU A 466 -38.13 -4.88 -18.24
C GLU A 466 -38.83 -3.55 -18.56
N ASN A 467 -38.82 -2.64 -17.60
CA ASN A 467 -39.08 -1.24 -17.86
C ASN A 467 -37.81 -0.45 -17.52
N GLN A 468 -37.35 0.31 -18.52
CA GLN A 468 -36.40 1.39 -18.32
C GLN A 468 -37.04 2.42 -17.38
N THR A 469 -36.90 2.25 -16.07
CA THR A 469 -37.19 3.32 -15.13
C THR A 469 -36.00 4.25 -15.11
N SER A 470 -36.08 5.29 -15.94
CA SER A 470 -35.42 6.53 -15.63
C SER A 470 -35.74 6.93 -14.18
N PHE A 471 -34.74 7.47 -13.50
CA PHE A 471 -34.71 7.90 -12.10
C PHE A 471 -35.81 8.93 -11.67
N VAL A 472 -36.83 9.20 -12.49
CA VAL A 472 -37.48 10.54 -12.58
C VAL A 472 -38.92 10.60 -12.03
N HIS A 473 -39.60 9.51 -11.66
CA HIS A 473 -41.04 9.59 -11.36
C HIS A 473 -41.49 9.52 -9.88
N VAL A 474 -40.60 9.25 -8.92
CA VAL A 474 -40.98 9.08 -7.50
C VAL A 474 -40.62 10.27 -6.61
N LEU A 475 -39.56 11.02 -6.94
CA LEU A 475 -39.13 12.20 -6.19
C LEU A 475 -39.45 13.46 -7.00
N SER A 476 -39.94 14.51 -6.35
CA SER A 476 -39.95 15.83 -7.00
C SER A 476 -38.53 16.21 -7.47
N ASP A 477 -38.41 16.97 -8.57
CA ASP A 477 -37.10 17.44 -9.09
C ASP A 477 -36.20 18.02 -7.99
N THR A 478 -36.82 18.70 -7.02
CA THR A 478 -36.16 19.28 -5.85
C THR A 478 -35.52 18.22 -4.95
N LEU A 479 -36.21 17.13 -4.64
CA LEU A 479 -35.71 16.05 -3.78
C LEU A 479 -34.67 15.19 -4.49
N GLN A 480 -34.86 14.97 -5.78
CA GLN A 480 -33.87 14.31 -6.62
C GLN A 480 -32.56 15.12 -6.67
N GLY A 481 -32.67 16.45 -6.81
CA GLY A 481 -31.53 17.36 -6.69
C GLY A 481 -30.85 17.31 -5.32
N GLN A 482 -31.62 17.20 -4.22
CA GLN A 482 -31.05 17.06 -2.87
C GLN A 482 -30.30 15.73 -2.68
N LEU A 483 -30.80 14.61 -3.21
CA LEU A 483 -30.11 13.32 -3.18
C LEU A 483 -28.82 13.33 -4.02
N LEU A 484 -28.86 13.96 -5.20
CA LEU A 484 -27.69 14.13 -6.07
C LEU A 484 -26.63 15.05 -5.46
N ASN A 485 -27.03 15.98 -4.59
CA ASN A 485 -26.10 16.88 -3.89
C ASN A 485 -25.29 16.20 -2.79
N VAL A 486 -25.70 15.00 -2.34
CA VAL A 486 -24.89 14.20 -1.43
C VAL A 486 -23.74 13.59 -2.21
N ILE A 487 -22.51 13.94 -1.84
CA ILE A 487 -21.30 13.46 -2.51
C ILE A 487 -21.10 11.97 -2.17
N GLY A 488 -20.91 11.14 -3.20
CA GLY A 488 -20.66 9.70 -3.04
C GLY A 488 -21.87 8.90 -2.56
N GLN A 489 -21.62 7.81 -1.82
CA GLN A 489 -22.65 6.98 -1.16
C GLN A 489 -23.64 6.30 -2.12
N GLU A 490 -23.19 5.91 -3.31
CA GLU A 490 -24.05 5.36 -4.37
C GLU A 490 -24.87 4.13 -3.92
N LYS A 491 -24.29 3.28 -3.05
CA LYS A 491 -25.01 2.14 -2.45
C LYS A 491 -26.19 2.59 -1.59
N VAL A 492 -26.01 3.60 -0.74
CA VAL A 492 -27.07 4.15 0.12
C VAL A 492 -28.14 4.82 -0.74
N LYS A 493 -27.74 5.61 -1.74
CA LYS A 493 -28.67 6.27 -2.68
C LYS A 493 -29.53 5.25 -3.41
N LYS A 494 -28.94 4.16 -3.90
CA LYS A 494 -29.67 3.07 -4.56
C LYS A 494 -30.68 2.38 -3.63
N GLN A 495 -30.27 2.02 -2.41
CA GLN A 495 -31.16 1.40 -1.43
C GLN A 495 -32.32 2.32 -1.04
N LEU A 496 -32.06 3.62 -0.85
CA LEU A 496 -33.11 4.60 -0.57
C LEU A 496 -34.07 4.72 -1.75
N HIS A 497 -33.56 4.71 -2.97
CA HIS A 497 -34.39 4.77 -4.16
C HIS A 497 -35.34 3.57 -4.25
N GLU A 498 -34.83 2.36 -4.09
CA GLU A 498 -35.64 1.13 -4.09
C GLU A 498 -36.72 1.15 -3.00
N LEU A 499 -36.35 1.59 -1.78
CA LEU A 499 -37.29 1.77 -0.68
C LEU A 499 -38.37 2.81 -1.01
N PHE A 500 -37.97 3.98 -1.51
CA PHE A 500 -38.93 5.04 -1.86
C PHE A 500 -39.88 4.63 -2.97
N MET A 501 -39.41 3.91 -3.99
CA MET A 501 -40.27 3.34 -5.03
C MET A 501 -41.33 2.40 -4.45
N TYR A 502 -40.92 1.52 -3.54
CA TYR A 502 -41.85 0.60 -2.89
C TYR A 502 -42.88 1.35 -2.01
N LEU A 503 -42.44 2.36 -1.25
CA LEU A 503 -43.31 3.14 -0.39
C LEU A 503 -44.31 4.01 -1.17
N ASP A 504 -43.88 4.54 -2.32
CA ASP A 504 -44.72 5.28 -3.26
C ASP A 504 -45.79 4.37 -3.89
N TYR A 505 -45.40 3.17 -4.33
CA TYR A 505 -46.35 2.15 -4.78
C TYR A 505 -47.39 1.79 -3.71
N LEU A 506 -46.98 1.63 -2.45
CA LEU A 506 -47.90 1.39 -1.34
C LEU A 506 -48.81 2.60 -1.07
N HIS A 507 -48.30 3.82 -1.24
CA HIS A 507 -49.08 5.05 -1.14
C HIS A 507 -50.20 5.09 -2.18
N ASP A 508 -49.88 4.82 -3.45
CA ASP A 508 -50.84 4.77 -4.55
C ASP A 508 -51.94 3.73 -4.31
N ARG A 509 -51.57 2.52 -3.89
CA ARG A 509 -52.56 1.48 -3.53
C ARG A 509 -53.53 1.96 -2.47
N LYS A 510 -53.03 2.65 -1.44
CA LYS A 510 -53.83 3.20 -0.36
C LYS A 510 -54.78 4.30 -0.86
N GLN A 511 -54.30 5.20 -1.71
CA GLN A 511 -55.13 6.26 -2.31
C GLN A 511 -56.25 5.70 -3.19
N MET A 512 -56.00 4.57 -3.88
CA MET A 512 -56.97 3.88 -4.71
C MET A 512 -57.91 2.94 -3.94
N GLY A 513 -57.81 2.89 -2.60
CA GLY A 513 -58.62 2.00 -1.76
C GLY A 513 -58.33 0.52 -1.94
N ILE A 514 -57.18 0.17 -2.54
CA ILE A 514 -56.75 -1.22 -2.70
C ILE A 514 -56.30 -1.73 -1.33
N ARG A 515 -56.78 -2.93 -0.94
CA ARG A 515 -56.39 -3.52 0.33
C ARG A 515 -54.89 -3.78 0.36
N THR A 516 -54.26 -3.23 1.39
CA THR A 516 -52.85 -3.45 1.74
C THR A 516 -52.84 -3.80 3.22
N THR A 517 -52.49 -5.04 3.55
CA THR A 517 -52.48 -5.57 4.93
C THR A 517 -51.15 -5.32 5.65
N GLU A 518 -50.14 -4.88 4.91
CA GLU A 518 -48.77 -4.71 5.38
C GLU A 518 -48.52 -3.25 5.78
N LYS A 519 -47.91 -3.03 6.95
CA LYS A 519 -47.36 -1.74 7.37
C LYS A 519 -45.84 -1.81 7.22
N PRO A 520 -45.22 -0.98 6.35
CA PRO A 520 -43.77 -1.01 6.20
C PRO A 520 -43.10 -0.56 7.50
N LYS A 521 -42.04 -1.27 7.91
CA LYS A 521 -41.20 -0.84 9.04
C LYS A 521 -40.19 0.18 8.52
N LEU A 522 -40.22 1.39 9.06
CA LEU A 522 -39.42 2.50 8.51
C LEU A 522 -38.25 2.91 9.41
N ASP A 523 -38.10 2.29 10.58
CA ASP A 523 -36.94 2.51 11.44
C ASP A 523 -35.67 2.03 10.74
N ALA A 524 -34.58 2.77 10.91
CA ALA A 524 -33.36 2.54 10.14
C ALA A 524 -32.06 2.69 10.93
N LEU A 525 -31.01 2.04 10.44
CA LEU A 525 -29.65 2.13 10.95
C LEU A 525 -28.72 2.77 9.93
N PHE A 526 -28.05 3.84 10.32
CA PHE A 526 -27.11 4.59 9.49
C PHE A 526 -25.68 4.33 9.98
N LEU A 527 -25.03 3.34 9.37
CA LEU A 527 -23.76 2.79 9.81
C LEU A 527 -22.62 3.30 8.94
N GLY A 528 -21.48 3.68 9.52
CA GLY A 528 -20.32 4.13 8.73
C GLY A 528 -19.42 5.13 9.46
N PRO A 529 -18.34 5.61 8.84
CA PRO A 529 -17.44 6.61 9.41
C PRO A 529 -18.13 7.94 9.72
N VAL A 530 -17.48 8.76 10.56
CA VAL A 530 -17.95 10.12 10.89
C VAL A 530 -17.83 11.03 9.66
N ASP A 531 -18.72 12.02 9.55
CA ASP A 531 -18.78 13.01 8.45
C ASP A 531 -19.10 12.46 7.04
N THR A 532 -19.69 11.26 6.93
CA THR A 532 -20.06 10.59 5.66
C THR A 532 -21.44 10.98 5.11
N GLY A 533 -22.04 12.08 5.58
CA GLY A 533 -23.31 12.60 5.05
C GLY A 533 -24.58 11.99 5.66
N LYS A 534 -24.47 11.14 6.69
CA LYS A 534 -25.61 10.47 7.36
C LYS A 534 -26.75 11.39 7.75
N LYS A 535 -26.46 12.54 8.35
CA LYS A 535 -27.49 13.52 8.77
C LYS A 535 -28.21 14.17 7.58
N GLN A 536 -27.49 14.42 6.48
CA GLN A 536 -28.08 14.97 5.25
C GLN A 536 -29.07 13.96 4.67
N ILE A 537 -28.68 12.69 4.62
CA ILE A 537 -29.56 11.60 4.18
C ILE A 537 -30.74 11.40 5.15
N ALA A 538 -30.55 11.56 6.46
CA ALA A 538 -31.64 11.43 7.44
C ALA A 538 -32.70 12.52 7.26
N HIS A 539 -32.26 13.74 6.94
CA HIS A 539 -33.16 14.82 6.57
C HIS A 539 -33.97 14.46 5.32
N LEU A 540 -33.29 14.02 4.25
CA LEU A 540 -33.96 13.60 3.02
C LEU A 540 -34.96 12.46 3.26
N TYR A 541 -34.56 11.46 4.04
CA TYR A 541 -35.41 10.34 4.44
C TYR A 541 -36.69 10.82 5.13
N SER A 542 -36.58 11.75 6.10
CA SER A 542 -37.76 12.33 6.75
C SER A 542 -38.67 13.09 5.80
N THR A 543 -38.11 13.86 4.85
CA THR A 543 -38.88 14.67 3.92
C THR A 543 -39.67 13.82 2.96
N VAL A 544 -39.07 12.76 2.42
CA VAL A 544 -39.75 11.84 1.50
C VAL A 544 -40.87 11.09 2.21
N LEU A 545 -40.62 10.58 3.42
CA LEU A 545 -41.64 9.86 4.20
C LEU A 545 -42.83 10.75 4.58
N TYR A 546 -42.59 12.03 4.88
CA TYR A 546 -43.66 13.01 5.08
C TYR A 546 -44.50 13.22 3.81
N GLN A 547 -43.85 13.40 2.65
CA GLN A 547 -44.56 13.58 1.39
C GLN A 547 -45.41 12.39 0.99
N LEU A 548 -44.92 11.18 1.26
CA LEU A 548 -45.65 9.93 1.06
C LEU A 548 -46.69 9.64 2.16
N GLY A 549 -46.86 10.55 3.14
CA GLY A 549 -47.87 10.44 4.19
C GLY A 549 -47.60 9.35 5.24
N TYR A 550 -46.34 8.94 5.40
CA TYR A 550 -45.90 8.04 6.47
C TYR A 550 -45.46 8.78 7.74
N LEU A 551 -45.21 10.08 7.64
CA LEU A 551 -44.95 10.97 8.77
C LEU A 551 -45.97 12.11 8.78
N ASP A 552 -46.35 12.58 9.97
CA ASP A 552 -47.22 13.75 10.13
C ASP A 552 -46.47 15.08 9.86
N HIS A 553 -45.14 15.07 9.99
CA HIS A 553 -44.26 16.23 9.80
C HIS A 553 -42.90 15.78 9.25
N ASP A 554 -42.24 16.63 8.47
CA ASP A 554 -40.87 16.41 8.01
C ASP A 554 -39.82 16.80 9.07
N GLY A 555 -38.55 16.53 8.75
CA GLY A 555 -37.42 16.82 9.63
C GLY A 555 -37.23 15.79 10.75
N PHE A 556 -36.16 15.99 11.51
CA PHE A 556 -35.84 15.15 12.65
C PHE A 556 -35.42 15.95 13.88
N VAL A 557 -35.61 15.35 15.05
CA VAL A 557 -35.01 15.81 16.31
C VAL A 557 -33.81 14.94 16.66
N GLU A 558 -32.69 15.56 16.98
CA GLU A 558 -31.42 14.87 17.26
C GLU A 558 -31.20 14.64 18.76
N THR A 559 -30.62 13.49 19.10
CA THR A 559 -30.07 13.23 20.43
C THR A 559 -28.87 12.29 20.39
N THR A 560 -28.16 12.15 21.52
CA THR A 560 -27.00 11.26 21.67
C THR A 560 -27.07 10.55 23.02
N PRO A 561 -26.41 9.40 23.22
CA PRO A 561 -26.36 8.75 24.53
C PRO A 561 -25.93 9.67 25.68
N ASN A 562 -24.93 10.53 25.44
CA ASN A 562 -24.43 11.49 26.43
C ASN A 562 -25.51 12.44 26.97
N ALA A 563 -26.51 12.78 26.15
CA ALA A 563 -27.58 13.66 26.56
C ALA A 563 -28.47 13.04 27.65
N TRP A 564 -28.52 11.70 27.73
CA TRP A 564 -29.43 10.96 28.61
C TRP A 564 -28.74 10.32 29.80
N LEU A 565 -27.53 9.80 29.61
CA LEU A 565 -26.79 9.00 30.62
C LEU A 565 -26.13 9.82 31.74
N GLN A 566 -26.80 10.91 32.11
CA GLN A 566 -26.47 11.81 33.22
C GLN A 566 -27.64 11.97 34.21
N PHE A 567 -28.82 11.44 33.88
CA PHE A 567 -30.03 11.54 34.68
C PHE A 567 -30.33 10.21 35.40
N GLU A 568 -30.95 10.30 36.57
CA GLU A 568 -31.53 9.15 37.27
C GLU A 568 -32.77 8.62 36.50
N GLU A 569 -33.15 7.37 36.75
CA GLU A 569 -34.15 6.62 35.97
C GLU A 569 -35.49 7.38 35.79
N ASP A 570 -36.10 7.84 36.89
CA ASP A 570 -37.39 8.55 36.83
C ASP A 570 -37.30 9.87 36.04
N GLU A 571 -36.18 10.58 36.14
CA GLU A 571 -35.97 11.83 35.40
C GLU A 571 -35.72 11.54 33.91
N MET A 572 -34.98 10.47 33.59
CA MET A 572 -34.73 10.03 32.22
C MET A 572 -36.03 9.67 31.50
N ILE A 573 -36.92 8.91 32.14
CA ILE A 573 -38.23 8.52 31.60
C ILE A 573 -39.08 9.77 31.29
N ASN A 574 -39.23 10.66 32.28
CA ASN A 574 -40.01 11.89 32.12
C ASN A 574 -39.47 12.78 30.99
N ARG A 575 -38.15 12.91 30.88
CA ARG A 575 -37.51 13.67 29.79
C ARG A 575 -37.67 13.00 28.44
N TRP A 576 -37.67 11.67 28.36
CA TRP A 576 -37.84 10.91 27.12
C TRP A 576 -39.24 11.13 26.55
N GLU A 577 -40.27 11.03 27.40
CA GLU A 577 -41.65 11.34 27.01
C GLU A 577 -41.80 12.80 26.57
N GLN A 578 -41.19 13.76 27.29
CA GLN A 578 -41.20 15.15 26.89
C GLN A 578 -40.51 15.37 25.54
N PHE A 579 -39.34 14.77 25.32
CA PHE A 579 -38.57 14.88 24.08
C PHE A 579 -39.35 14.35 22.87
N ILE A 580 -40.02 13.19 23.03
CA ILE A 580 -40.86 12.62 21.98
C ILE A 580 -42.07 13.53 21.72
N ASN A 581 -42.79 13.95 22.77
CA ASN A 581 -44.08 14.64 22.63
C ASN A 581 -43.97 16.13 22.25
N HIS A 582 -42.89 16.83 22.62
CA HIS A 582 -42.74 18.27 22.36
C HIS A 582 -42.08 18.58 21.01
N SER A 583 -41.43 17.61 20.38
CA SER A 583 -40.84 17.81 19.06
C SER A 583 -41.94 17.73 17.99
N SER A 584 -41.99 18.71 17.10
CA SER A 584 -42.87 18.66 15.91
C SER A 584 -42.30 17.78 14.79
N ALA A 585 -41.06 17.30 14.89
CA ALA A 585 -40.42 16.51 13.84
C ALA A 585 -40.96 15.07 13.81
N GLY A 586 -41.14 14.52 12.60
CA GLY A 586 -41.62 13.14 12.40
C GLY A 586 -40.57 12.06 12.65
N LEU A 587 -39.29 12.42 12.72
CA LEU A 587 -38.19 11.47 12.91
C LEU A 587 -37.37 11.78 14.18
N ILE A 588 -36.93 10.73 14.88
CA ILE A 588 -35.96 10.81 15.98
C ILE A 588 -34.63 10.27 15.48
N TYR A 589 -33.58 11.09 15.51
CA TYR A 589 -32.24 10.71 15.09
C TYR A 589 -31.33 10.56 16.32
N ILE A 590 -30.93 9.33 16.62
CA ILE A 590 -29.96 9.03 17.68
C ILE A 590 -28.58 8.94 17.04
N ASP A 591 -27.71 9.91 17.30
CA ASP A 591 -26.36 9.92 16.76
C ASP A 591 -25.34 9.24 17.70
N GLU A 592 -24.29 8.69 17.09
CA GLU A 592 -23.15 8.07 17.76
C GLU A 592 -23.54 7.08 18.87
N ILE A 593 -24.42 6.13 18.56
CA ILE A 593 -24.84 5.08 19.51
C ILE A 593 -23.65 4.29 20.08
N ASP A 594 -22.55 4.24 19.33
CA ASP A 594 -21.32 3.58 19.75
C ASP A 594 -20.60 4.25 20.92
N GLN A 595 -20.98 5.47 21.32
CA GLN A 595 -20.55 6.06 22.59
C GLN A 595 -20.91 5.19 23.79
N LEU A 596 -21.97 4.39 23.70
CA LEU A 596 -22.35 3.44 24.76
C LEU A 596 -21.28 2.37 25.03
N LEU A 597 -20.43 2.09 24.04
CA LEU A 597 -19.36 1.10 24.16
C LEU A 597 -18.04 1.68 24.68
N SER A 598 -18.00 2.98 24.98
CA SER A 598 -16.80 3.65 25.50
C SER A 598 -16.43 3.24 26.93
N GLY A 599 -17.33 2.56 27.65
CA GLY A 599 -17.13 2.16 29.06
C GLY A 599 -17.18 3.33 30.05
N ILE A 600 -17.56 4.52 29.58
CA ILE A 600 -17.63 5.75 30.39
C ILE A 600 -18.90 5.76 31.28
N PHE A 601 -19.96 5.08 30.87
CA PHE A 601 -21.26 5.07 31.55
C PHE A 601 -21.43 3.87 32.50
N SER A 602 -22.23 4.04 33.55
CA SER A 602 -22.60 2.94 34.42
C SER A 602 -23.48 1.94 33.67
N SER A 603 -23.25 0.65 33.88
CA SER A 603 -23.97 -0.43 33.20
C SER A 603 -25.49 -0.38 33.46
N ASN A 604 -25.91 0.12 34.62
CA ASN A 604 -27.32 0.25 34.99
C ASN A 604 -28.04 1.31 34.15
N LEU A 605 -27.47 2.51 34.02
CA LEU A 605 -28.08 3.59 33.24
C LEU A 605 -28.13 3.25 31.74
N GLU A 606 -27.09 2.58 31.22
CA GLU A 606 -27.06 2.08 29.84
C GLU A 606 -28.24 1.13 29.57
N GLN A 607 -28.43 0.13 30.44
CA GLN A 607 -29.52 -0.85 30.28
C GLN A 607 -30.89 -0.18 30.32
N GLN A 608 -31.09 0.80 31.20
CA GLN A 608 -32.37 1.50 31.31
C GLN A 608 -32.66 2.34 30.07
N TRP A 609 -31.67 3.04 29.53
CA TRP A 609 -31.86 3.81 28.31
C TRP A 609 -32.15 2.92 27.09
N VAL A 610 -31.45 1.79 26.96
CA VAL A 610 -31.76 0.80 25.91
C VAL A 610 -33.19 0.27 26.05
N LYS A 611 -33.66 0.03 27.29
CA LYS A 611 -35.02 -0.43 27.57
C LYS A 611 -36.07 0.58 27.11
N LEU A 612 -35.82 1.89 27.25
CA LEU A 612 -36.70 2.93 26.72
C LEU A 612 -36.80 2.90 25.20
N ILE A 613 -35.67 2.70 24.50
CA ILE A 613 -35.65 2.55 23.04
C ILE A 613 -36.45 1.30 22.61
N GLN A 614 -36.27 0.18 23.30
CA GLN A 614 -37.01 -1.06 23.02
C GLN A 614 -38.51 -0.91 23.26
N GLN A 615 -38.91 -0.25 24.34
CA GLN A 615 -40.31 0.06 24.63
C GLN A 615 -40.89 0.94 23.52
N TYR A 616 -40.15 1.96 23.09
CA TYR A 616 -40.56 2.84 22.01
C TYR A 616 -40.76 2.10 20.68
N LEU A 617 -39.78 1.27 20.27
CA LEU A 617 -39.86 0.49 19.02
C LEU A 617 -40.98 -0.57 19.03
N SER A 618 -41.36 -1.04 20.21
CA SER A 618 -42.43 -2.05 20.38
C SER A 618 -43.84 -1.44 20.33
N ASP A 619 -43.97 -0.13 20.53
CA ASP A 619 -45.24 0.58 20.49
C ASP A 619 -45.76 0.72 19.04
N GLN A 620 -46.91 0.11 18.77
CA GLN A 620 -47.57 0.11 17.46
C GLN A 620 -48.33 1.41 17.17
N GLU A 621 -48.57 2.24 18.19
CA GLU A 621 -49.23 3.55 18.10
C GLU A 621 -48.23 4.71 18.08
N ARG A 622 -46.92 4.40 18.08
CA ARG A 622 -45.86 5.42 18.00
C ARG A 622 -46.02 6.29 16.75
N LYS A 623 -45.79 7.59 16.92
CA LYS A 623 -46.01 8.60 15.87
C LYS A 623 -44.74 9.05 15.13
N LYS A 624 -43.56 8.57 15.57
CA LYS A 624 -42.28 8.97 14.97
C LYS A 624 -41.46 7.75 14.61
N ILE A 625 -40.63 7.93 13.59
CA ILE A 625 -39.70 6.93 13.11
C ILE A 625 -38.35 7.14 13.79
N LEU A 626 -37.68 6.05 14.15
CA LEU A 626 -36.37 6.07 14.78
C LEU A 626 -35.27 5.77 13.76
N VAL A 627 -34.27 6.65 13.69
CA VAL A 627 -33.01 6.38 12.98
C VAL A 627 -31.86 6.40 13.96
N ILE A 628 -31.07 5.33 13.98
CA ILE A 628 -29.90 5.19 14.85
C ILE A 628 -28.64 5.24 13.99
N SER A 629 -27.69 6.09 14.37
CA SER A 629 -26.40 6.26 13.70
C SER A 629 -25.25 5.82 14.58
N GLY A 630 -24.20 5.28 13.95
CA GLY A 630 -22.93 4.99 14.60
C GLY A 630 -21.93 4.33 13.67
N THR A 631 -20.75 4.01 14.19
CA THR A 631 -19.75 3.26 13.41
C THR A 631 -20.15 1.80 13.26
N GLU A 632 -19.98 1.22 12.06
CA GLU A 632 -20.50 -0.12 11.75
C GLU A 632 -20.02 -1.20 12.73
N MET A 633 -18.71 -1.28 12.97
CA MET A 633 -18.11 -2.27 13.87
C MET A 633 -18.64 -2.15 15.29
N LYS A 634 -18.70 -0.93 15.84
CA LYS A 634 -19.10 -0.73 17.22
C LYS A 634 -20.61 -0.88 17.39
N THR A 635 -21.43 -0.36 16.47
CA THR A 635 -22.88 -0.57 16.51
C THR A 635 -23.25 -2.05 16.39
N LYS A 636 -22.54 -2.84 15.55
CA LYS A 636 -22.68 -4.31 15.52
C LYS A 636 -22.37 -4.95 16.88
N ARG A 637 -21.30 -4.52 17.56
CA ARG A 637 -20.98 -4.99 18.93
C ARG A 637 -22.06 -4.62 19.95
N TRP A 638 -22.64 -3.43 19.83
CA TRP A 638 -23.74 -2.99 20.69
C TRP A 638 -24.98 -3.87 20.51
N PHE A 639 -25.33 -4.22 19.26
CA PHE A 639 -26.42 -5.15 18.98
C PHE A 639 -26.19 -6.57 19.50
N ASN A 640 -24.96 -7.05 19.57
CA ASN A 640 -24.67 -8.35 20.19
C ASN A 640 -25.01 -8.36 21.68
N LYS A 641 -24.93 -7.21 22.35
CA LYS A 641 -25.33 -7.04 23.76
C LYS A 641 -26.86 -6.94 23.91
N TYR A 642 -27.56 -6.42 22.89
CA TYR A 642 -29.01 -6.20 22.89
C TYR A 642 -29.69 -6.76 21.61
N PRO A 643 -29.69 -8.09 21.42
CA PRO A 643 -30.09 -8.71 20.15
C PRO A 643 -31.57 -8.50 19.79
N THR A 644 -32.44 -8.32 20.78
CA THR A 644 -33.87 -8.04 20.58
C THR A 644 -34.11 -6.72 19.85
N LEU A 645 -33.24 -5.73 20.03
CA LEU A 645 -33.34 -4.41 19.39
C LEU A 645 -33.05 -4.52 17.89
N LYS A 646 -32.12 -5.40 17.50
CA LYS A 646 -31.76 -5.62 16.09
C LYS A 646 -32.95 -6.13 15.26
N ASN A 647 -33.77 -7.01 15.84
CA ASN A 647 -34.90 -7.63 15.14
C ASN A 647 -36.06 -6.66 14.86
N GLN A 648 -36.06 -5.48 15.48
CA GLN A 648 -37.10 -4.47 15.32
C GLN A 648 -36.78 -3.46 14.20
N ILE A 649 -35.55 -3.44 13.70
CA ILE A 649 -35.09 -2.52 12.65
C ILE A 649 -34.80 -3.32 11.38
N GLU A 650 -35.41 -2.90 10.27
CA GLU A 650 -35.35 -3.64 9.00
C GLU A 650 -34.37 -3.02 8.00
N HIS A 651 -34.19 -1.70 8.04
CA HIS A 651 -33.35 -0.99 7.08
C HIS A 651 -31.96 -0.68 7.64
N PHE A 652 -30.92 -1.13 6.93
CA PHE A 652 -29.51 -0.93 7.28
C PHE A 652 -28.79 -0.22 6.14
N PHE A 653 -28.55 1.07 6.28
CA PHE A 653 -27.81 1.89 5.33
C PHE A 653 -26.35 1.98 5.77
N VAL A 654 -25.44 1.44 4.95
CA VAL A 654 -24.00 1.46 5.21
C VAL A 654 -23.34 2.54 4.36
N PHE A 655 -22.83 3.56 5.04
CA PHE A 655 -22.09 4.69 4.49
C PHE A 655 -20.61 4.36 4.41
N GLU A 656 -20.04 4.52 3.23
CA GLU A 656 -18.63 4.29 2.94
C GLU A 656 -17.80 5.53 3.27
N ASP A 657 -16.50 5.36 3.47
CA ASP A 657 -15.60 6.51 3.57
C ASP A 657 -15.39 7.14 2.18
N TYR A 658 -14.97 8.41 2.13
CA TYR A 658 -14.77 9.09 0.85
C TYR A 658 -13.49 8.63 0.14
N SER A 659 -13.60 8.39 -1.15
CA SER A 659 -12.48 8.27 -2.08
C SER A 659 -11.75 9.62 -2.26
N PRO A 660 -10.49 9.63 -2.73
CA PRO A 660 -9.78 10.86 -3.09
C PRO A 660 -10.54 11.75 -4.10
N GLU A 661 -11.24 11.15 -5.04
CA GLU A 661 -12.09 11.84 -6.01
C GLU A 661 -13.27 12.52 -5.32
N GLU A 662 -13.97 11.80 -4.43
CA GLU A 662 -15.07 12.37 -3.63
C GLU A 662 -14.58 13.45 -2.66
N MET A 663 -13.40 13.29 -2.08
CA MET A 663 -12.74 14.33 -1.29
C MET A 663 -12.47 15.59 -2.11
N SER A 664 -12.13 15.46 -3.40
CA SER A 664 -11.99 16.62 -4.29
C SER A 664 -13.32 17.33 -4.51
N PHE A 665 -14.44 16.59 -4.62
CA PHE A 665 -15.78 17.19 -4.67
C PHE A 665 -16.14 17.91 -3.37
N ILE A 666 -15.76 17.37 -2.22
CA ILE A 666 -15.92 18.04 -0.93
C ILE A 666 -15.12 19.34 -0.92
N PHE A 667 -13.87 19.31 -1.39
CA PHE A 667 -13.04 20.50 -1.50
C PHE A 667 -13.69 21.57 -2.40
N TYR A 668 -14.18 21.19 -3.58
CA TYR A 668 -14.86 22.12 -4.49
C TYR A 668 -16.09 22.74 -3.86
N ARG A 669 -16.88 21.96 -3.10
CA ARG A 669 -18.05 22.47 -2.38
C ARG A 669 -17.65 23.51 -1.33
N ILE A 670 -16.69 23.19 -0.47
CA ILE A 670 -16.21 24.11 0.57
C ILE A 670 -15.63 25.38 -0.07
N ALA A 671 -14.90 25.25 -1.18
CA ALA A 671 -14.40 26.39 -1.93
C ALA A 671 -15.53 27.26 -2.46
N GLN A 672 -16.54 26.65 -3.09
CA GLN A 672 -17.70 27.35 -3.66
C GLN A 672 -18.52 28.09 -2.60
N ASP A 673 -18.71 27.49 -1.42
CA ASP A 673 -19.44 28.12 -0.30
C ASP A 673 -18.76 29.42 0.18
N GLU A 674 -17.47 29.59 -0.10
CA GLU A 674 -16.68 30.79 0.19
C GLU A 674 -16.31 31.60 -1.06
N ASP A 675 -17.06 31.46 -2.17
CA ASP A 675 -16.84 32.12 -3.47
C ASP A 675 -15.51 31.77 -4.18
N TYR A 676 -14.77 30.76 -3.73
CA TYR A 676 -13.57 30.25 -4.42
C TYR A 676 -13.92 29.24 -5.51
N HIS A 677 -13.08 29.18 -6.54
CA HIS A 677 -13.10 28.13 -7.55
C HIS A 677 -11.67 27.68 -7.88
N VAL A 678 -11.53 26.42 -8.25
CA VAL A 678 -10.23 25.84 -8.63
C VAL A 678 -10.07 25.95 -10.13
N ASP A 679 -8.94 26.47 -10.57
CA ASP A 679 -8.60 26.55 -11.98
C ASP A 679 -8.63 25.13 -12.60
N PRO A 680 -9.23 24.94 -13.80
CA PRO A 680 -9.28 23.63 -14.45
C PRO A 680 -7.91 22.94 -14.58
N THR A 681 -6.84 23.71 -14.78
CA THR A 681 -5.47 23.19 -14.88
C THR A 681 -4.92 22.67 -13.55
N ALA A 682 -5.49 23.12 -12.42
CA ALA A 682 -5.09 22.72 -11.07
C ALA A 682 -5.85 21.49 -10.55
N GLN A 683 -6.88 21.02 -11.26
CA GLN A 683 -7.69 19.86 -10.82
C GLN A 683 -6.86 18.58 -10.64
N PRO A 684 -5.94 18.20 -11.57
CA PRO A 684 -5.11 17.01 -11.38
C PRO A 684 -4.22 17.11 -10.14
N ALA A 685 -3.70 18.31 -9.87
CA ALA A 685 -2.90 18.56 -8.67
C ALA A 685 -3.73 18.45 -7.39
N LEU A 686 -4.98 18.93 -7.40
CA LEU A 686 -5.89 18.79 -6.26
C LEU A 686 -6.18 17.31 -5.95
N VAL A 687 -6.54 16.52 -6.97
CA VAL A 687 -6.79 15.08 -6.81
C VAL A 687 -5.54 14.38 -6.26
N LYS A 688 -4.35 14.69 -6.80
CA LYS A 688 -3.08 14.19 -6.26
C LYS A 688 -2.88 14.53 -4.78
N GLN A 689 -3.27 15.73 -4.33
CA GLN A 689 -3.21 16.10 -2.92
C GLN A 689 -4.26 15.37 -2.08
N MET A 690 -5.46 15.13 -2.62
CA MET A 690 -6.47 14.30 -1.95
C MET A 690 -5.96 12.88 -1.74
N HIS A 691 -5.28 12.27 -2.72
CA HIS A 691 -4.62 10.97 -2.52
C HIS A 691 -3.62 11.01 -1.37
N LYS A 692 -2.77 12.05 -1.27
CA LYS A 692 -1.83 12.18 -0.14
C LYS A 692 -2.55 12.27 1.21
N ILE A 693 -3.59 13.11 1.31
CA ILE A 693 -4.35 13.35 2.54
C ILE A 693 -5.15 12.11 2.97
N TRP A 694 -5.62 11.34 1.99
CA TRP A 694 -6.33 10.08 2.20
C TRP A 694 -5.40 9.03 2.83
N HIS A 695 -4.17 8.88 2.31
CA HIS A 695 -3.18 7.94 2.85
C HIS A 695 -2.54 8.39 4.18
N TYR A 696 -2.64 9.66 4.56
CA TYR A 696 -2.02 10.16 5.79
C TYR A 696 -2.64 9.50 7.03
N PRO A 697 -1.87 8.90 7.95
CA PRO A 697 -2.42 8.25 9.13
C PRO A 697 -2.97 9.29 10.14
N GLY A 698 -4.20 9.11 10.62
CA GLY A 698 -4.81 10.03 11.59
C GLY A 698 -6.19 9.63 12.10
N LYS A 699 -6.58 10.17 13.27
CA LYS A 699 -7.90 9.91 13.90
C LYS A 699 -9.04 10.76 13.31
N GLN A 700 -8.73 11.75 12.48
CA GLN A 700 -9.72 12.64 11.86
C GLN A 700 -10.37 11.98 10.64
N SER A 701 -11.65 12.27 10.41
CA SER A 701 -12.39 11.87 9.19
C SER A 701 -11.77 12.50 7.94
N HIS A 702 -11.92 11.85 6.78
CA HIS A 702 -11.40 12.40 5.53
C HIS A 702 -12.04 13.74 5.16
N ALA A 703 -13.36 13.91 5.35
CA ALA A 703 -14.02 15.20 5.16
C ALA A 703 -13.41 16.30 6.04
N ARG A 704 -13.07 15.99 7.30
CA ARG A 704 -12.43 16.97 8.18
C ARG A 704 -11.04 17.35 7.70
N ARG A 705 -10.27 16.37 7.21
CA ARG A 705 -8.93 16.62 6.65
C ARG A 705 -9.00 17.48 5.39
N VAL A 706 -9.98 17.27 4.51
CA VAL A 706 -10.22 18.14 3.35
C VAL A 706 -10.48 19.59 3.80
N TYR A 707 -11.31 19.77 4.82
CA TYR A 707 -11.59 21.09 5.37
C TYR A 707 -10.34 21.77 5.98
N ASP A 708 -9.54 21.02 6.73
CA ASP A 708 -8.31 21.55 7.32
C ASP A 708 -7.24 21.83 6.24
N TYR A 709 -7.18 21.03 5.18
CA TYR A 709 -6.34 21.30 4.01
C TYR A 709 -6.80 22.55 3.25
N PHE A 710 -8.12 22.74 3.03
CA PHE A 710 -8.64 23.94 2.39
C PHE A 710 -8.24 25.23 3.12
N LYS A 711 -8.21 25.21 4.47
CA LYS A 711 -7.68 26.33 5.25
C LYS A 711 -6.22 26.64 4.94
N GLN A 712 -5.40 25.61 4.74
CA GLN A 712 -3.99 25.78 4.39
C GLN A 712 -3.84 26.33 2.98
N VAL A 713 -4.64 25.84 2.03
CA VAL A 713 -4.72 26.39 0.67
C VAL A 713 -5.11 27.87 0.69
N LYS A 714 -6.09 28.28 1.52
CA LYS A 714 -6.46 29.69 1.68
C LYS A 714 -5.29 30.56 2.14
N ILE A 715 -4.45 30.04 3.06
CA ILE A 715 -3.26 30.75 3.50
C ILE A 715 -2.30 30.93 2.32
N MET A 716 -2.00 29.87 1.57
CA MET A 716 -1.11 29.92 0.41
C MET A 716 -1.64 30.86 -0.69
N HIS A 717 -2.92 30.74 -1.02
CA HIS A 717 -3.63 31.63 -1.93
C HIS A 717 -3.52 33.10 -1.48
N SER A 718 -3.75 33.37 -0.19
CA SER A 718 -3.63 34.74 0.35
C SER A 718 -2.21 35.30 0.20
N MET A 719 -1.18 34.48 0.40
CA MET A 719 0.21 34.88 0.23
C MET A 719 0.54 35.18 -1.24
N ARG A 720 0.04 34.37 -2.17
CA ARG A 720 0.19 34.62 -3.62
C ARG A 720 -0.48 35.94 -3.99
N CYS A 721 -1.75 36.12 -3.64
CA CYS A 721 -2.52 37.32 -3.94
C CYS A 721 -1.93 38.58 -3.30
N ALA A 722 -1.36 38.47 -2.08
CA ALA A 722 -0.71 39.58 -1.39
C ALA A 722 0.57 40.08 -2.06
N ARG A 723 1.24 39.26 -2.88
CA ARG A 723 2.45 39.64 -3.63
C ARG A 723 2.14 40.46 -4.89
N LEU A 724 0.89 40.48 -5.33
CA LEU A 724 0.46 41.26 -6.47
C LEU A 724 0.24 42.74 -6.08
N PRO A 725 0.53 43.70 -6.98
CA PRO A 725 0.11 45.10 -6.82
C PRO A 725 -1.40 45.20 -6.56
N LYS A 726 -1.84 46.21 -5.79
CA LYS A 726 -3.26 46.33 -5.40
C LYS A 726 -4.18 46.44 -6.62
N GLU A 727 -3.71 47.06 -7.68
CA GLU A 727 -4.41 47.30 -8.93
C GLU A 727 -4.65 46.00 -9.73
N SER A 728 -3.86 44.96 -9.46
CA SER A 728 -3.93 43.64 -10.14
C SER A 728 -4.78 42.61 -9.39
N ARG A 729 -5.35 42.96 -8.22
CA ARG A 729 -6.18 42.06 -7.39
C ARG A 729 -7.64 42.13 -7.80
N SER A 730 -7.95 41.65 -9.01
CA SER A 730 -9.34 41.54 -9.49
C SER A 730 -10.13 40.50 -8.69
N LYS A 731 -11.48 40.54 -8.77
CA LYS A 731 -12.35 39.53 -8.16
C LYS A 731 -11.94 38.12 -8.60
N GLU A 732 -11.69 37.94 -9.89
CA GLU A 732 -11.24 36.68 -10.49
C GLU A 732 -9.93 36.17 -9.86
N VAL A 733 -8.92 37.03 -9.71
CA VAL A 733 -7.64 36.63 -9.09
C VAL A 733 -7.81 36.22 -7.63
N LEU A 734 -8.67 36.92 -6.88
CA LEU A 734 -8.91 36.69 -5.46
C LEU A 734 -9.82 35.48 -5.17
N THR A 735 -10.47 34.92 -6.19
CA THR A 735 -11.34 33.75 -6.05
C THR A 735 -10.81 32.50 -6.77
N THR A 736 -9.79 32.62 -7.64
CA THR A 736 -9.23 31.49 -8.39
C THR A 736 -8.05 30.85 -7.64
N ILE A 737 -8.20 29.58 -7.25
CA ILE A 737 -7.13 28.73 -6.68
C ILE A 737 -6.36 28.08 -7.85
N ILE A 738 -5.04 28.24 -7.88
CA ILE A 738 -4.17 27.65 -8.90
C ILE A 738 -3.30 26.53 -8.32
N GLU A 739 -2.62 25.76 -9.17
CA GLU A 739 -1.79 24.63 -8.75
C GLU A 739 -0.77 24.99 -7.65
N ALA A 740 -0.13 26.16 -7.76
CA ALA A 740 0.87 26.61 -6.78
C ALA A 740 0.29 26.82 -5.37
N ASP A 741 -1.01 27.07 -5.25
CA ASP A 741 -1.69 27.24 -3.95
C ASP A 741 -1.93 25.88 -3.25
N LEU A 742 -1.86 24.76 -4.00
CA LEU A 742 -2.14 23.40 -3.54
C LEU A 742 -0.89 22.65 -3.05
N GLN A 743 0.31 23.14 -3.38
CA GLN A 743 1.57 22.48 -3.04
C GLN A 743 2.07 22.91 -1.65
N LEU A 744 1.81 22.08 -0.63
CA LEU A 744 2.32 22.28 0.72
C LEU A 744 3.70 21.60 0.87
N LYS A 745 4.64 22.27 1.54
CA LYS A 745 5.92 21.65 1.93
C LYS A 745 5.68 20.73 3.11
N GLU A 746 6.01 19.45 2.95
CA GLU A 746 5.93 18.45 4.02
C GLU A 746 6.88 18.85 5.17
N THR A 747 6.32 18.96 6.38
CA THR A 747 7.09 19.04 7.62
C THR A 747 7.11 17.66 8.27
N ASP A 748 8.33 17.18 8.54
CA ASP A 748 8.72 15.93 9.21
C ASP A 748 7.74 15.43 10.29
N HIS A 749 7.39 14.15 10.21
CA HIS A 749 7.09 13.35 11.40
C HIS A 749 7.67 11.94 11.26
N SER A 750 8.65 11.67 12.11
CA SER A 750 9.34 10.39 12.30
C SER A 750 8.37 9.29 12.75
N GLY A 751 8.09 8.34 11.86
CA GLY A 751 7.46 7.06 12.16
C GLY A 751 8.49 5.95 11.99
N MET A 752 9.15 5.53 13.06
CA MET A 752 10.04 4.36 13.01
C MET A 752 9.16 3.11 12.94
N LEU A 753 9.16 2.41 11.80
CA LEU A 753 8.53 1.09 11.67
C LEU A 753 9.24 0.10 12.58
N LEU A 754 8.48 -0.67 13.35
CA LEU A 754 9.00 -1.85 14.04
C LEU A 754 9.15 -2.95 12.98
N PRO A 755 10.31 -3.63 12.90
CA PRO A 755 10.56 -4.67 11.90
C PRO A 755 9.66 -5.88 12.12
N GLN A 756 9.20 -6.49 11.02
CA GLN A 756 8.39 -7.71 11.05
C GLN A 756 9.25 -8.97 11.27
N ASP A 757 10.56 -8.93 10.99
CA ASP A 757 11.47 -10.04 11.30
C ASP A 757 11.83 -10.08 12.80
N GLU A 758 11.31 -11.08 13.53
CA GLU A 758 11.54 -11.28 14.97
C GLU A 758 13.03 -11.47 15.31
N GLU A 759 13.82 -12.08 14.43
CA GLU A 759 15.26 -12.30 14.67
C GLU A 759 16.01 -10.97 14.71
N TRP A 760 15.61 -10.03 13.85
CA TRP A 760 16.15 -8.67 13.86
C TRP A 760 15.61 -7.84 15.03
N ALA A 761 14.31 -7.93 15.33
CA ALA A 761 13.74 -7.28 16.51
C ALA A 761 14.50 -7.67 17.79
N ASP A 762 14.89 -8.95 17.91
CA ASP A 762 15.72 -9.44 19.01
C ASP A 762 17.17 -8.97 18.96
N ARG A 763 17.78 -8.81 17.78
CA ARG A 763 19.11 -8.19 17.65
C ARG A 763 19.09 -6.71 18.05
N LEU A 764 18.08 -5.94 17.65
CA LEU A 764 17.89 -4.55 18.08
C LEU A 764 17.69 -4.43 19.59
N ARG A 765 17.04 -5.41 20.23
CA ARG A 765 16.89 -5.45 21.69
C ARG A 765 18.20 -5.80 22.41
N ARG A 766 19.16 -6.42 21.73
CA ARG A 766 20.45 -6.89 22.30
C ARG A 766 21.60 -5.90 22.09
N LYS A 767 21.55 -5.07 21.03
CA LYS A 767 22.44 -3.90 20.86
C LYS A 767 21.94 -2.75 21.76
#